data_AF-A0AAW3WH81-F1
#
_entry.id   AF-A0AAW3WH81-F1
#
_cell.length_a   1.000
_cell.length_b   1.000
_cell.length_c   1.000
_cell.angle_alpha   90.00
_cell.angle_beta   90.00
_cell.angle_gamma   90.00
#
_symmetry.space_group_name_H-M   'P 1'
#
loop_
_entity.id
_entity.type
_entity.pdbx_description
1 polymer ?
#
loop_
_entity_poly.entity_id
_entity_poly.type
_entity_poly.pdbx_seq_one_letter_code
_entity_poly.pdbx_strand_id
1 'polypeptide(L)'
;MDIKKLINEMTLEEKASLCSGKNLWETKEIERFGIPSITFANGPYGLSKIDCDFYDPVPATCFPTPTALAATWDVNLAYSVGKAIGEECLAENVNILFGPAVNIQRSPLSGRNFQYFSEDPVLSGEMGAAFINGIQSEGIGACVKYYIGNNQESHRQNINNIIDEQTLNEIYLSNFERVIKNSNPFAVMVAYNKINGIPCTENDYLLIDILRNRWNFDGLVLSDLYAVNSIINSLQAGLDLEFPNSLNNTKQIIEAVLSGTLDSSILDNAIENILNTISKVIKPVKECECTIYDKEKHNDLAREVAEDSIVLLKNKRNLLPLKKDRLKNRKLAIIGEYAKETRCQGDGNSNVIPIMFENAYDEIVKLVGSSVKIYYEKGYNTSKNSEDDNNTLLADARKTACTADIVILFVGTPQYYDKEYADNVNLDLPTDQVKLIKEIGKVQKNLIVVLSNGSPVTISSWAKYADSILETWLLGQAGGGALAEILFGIANPSGKLPTTFPIQLSDTPTYLDYIDSENNLQYKEGPFVGYRYYDKKNINVEFPFGFGLSYTTFKYSNLTLDKDILTDNDTLEIKLKVKNTGKYFGKEIVQLYIKNTDSNILRPEKELKAFTKVSLFPDEEKEVSFLIDTKDFSHYDINTNSWVIESGPYEILIGKSSRDLPLSKNIYVQSPYLPKTNYTRDTLAQDFLINPKTKAIVEPLLSSAAQSITSDTNAQEKLINYFKNIPIGRFTTLSNGTFTEKMLNDLLYSANEA
;
A
#
# COMPACT_ATOMS: atom_id res chain seq x y z
N MET A 1 -27.68 5.77 -23.68
CA MET A 1 -28.77 4.80 -23.47
C MET A 1 -29.72 5.38 -22.43
N ASP A 2 -31.04 5.23 -22.58
CA ASP A 2 -32.00 5.55 -21.50
C ASP A 2 -32.10 4.32 -20.58
N ILE A 3 -31.25 4.27 -19.56
CA ILE A 3 -31.03 3.08 -18.74
C ILE A 3 -32.30 2.68 -17.95
N LYS A 4 -32.99 3.65 -17.37
CA LYS A 4 -34.22 3.38 -16.60
C LYS A 4 -35.32 2.82 -17.49
N LYS A 5 -35.44 3.30 -18.73
CA LYS A 5 -36.38 2.73 -19.70
C LYS A 5 -36.01 1.28 -20.06
N LEU A 6 -34.73 1.00 -20.31
CA LEU A 6 -34.26 -0.36 -20.62
C LEU A 6 -34.57 -1.34 -19.48
N ILE A 7 -34.29 -0.96 -18.23
CA ILE A 7 -34.57 -1.78 -17.04
C ILE A 7 -36.07 -2.07 -16.92
N ASN A 8 -36.95 -1.11 -17.23
CA ASN A 8 -38.40 -1.32 -17.18
C ASN A 8 -38.93 -2.26 -18.27
N GLU A 9 -38.23 -2.37 -19.41
CA GLU A 9 -38.63 -3.24 -20.54
C GLU A 9 -38.00 -4.66 -20.46
N MET A 10 -37.00 -4.85 -19.60
CA MET A 10 -36.33 -6.13 -19.36
C MET A 10 -37.21 -7.14 -18.64
N THR A 11 -37.07 -8.42 -19.01
CA THR A 11 -37.65 -9.51 -18.21
C THR A 11 -36.82 -9.74 -16.95
N LEU A 12 -37.39 -10.44 -15.97
CA LEU A 12 -36.67 -10.78 -14.75
C LEU A 12 -35.44 -11.66 -15.03
N GLU A 13 -35.55 -12.57 -16.00
CA GLU A 13 -34.44 -13.43 -16.42
C GLU A 13 -33.28 -12.63 -17.01
N GLU A 14 -33.58 -11.61 -17.81
CA GLU A 14 -32.55 -10.75 -18.39
C GLU A 14 -31.83 -9.93 -17.33
N LYS A 15 -32.59 -9.33 -16.39
CA LYS A 15 -32.00 -8.62 -15.24
C LYS A 15 -31.12 -9.56 -14.42
N ALA A 16 -31.64 -10.70 -13.99
CA ALA A 16 -30.88 -11.67 -13.20
C ALA A 16 -29.65 -12.20 -13.96
N SER A 17 -29.72 -12.32 -15.28
CA SER A 17 -28.59 -12.81 -16.08
C SER A 17 -27.41 -11.84 -16.09
N LEU A 18 -27.66 -10.52 -16.05
CA LEU A 18 -26.64 -9.47 -16.08
C LEU A 18 -25.82 -9.38 -14.78
N CYS A 19 -26.31 -9.95 -13.67
CA CYS A 19 -25.60 -9.98 -12.38
C CYS A 19 -24.47 -11.01 -12.32
N SER A 20 -24.22 -11.77 -13.39
CA SER A 20 -23.08 -12.68 -13.50
C SER A 20 -22.36 -12.51 -14.84
N GLY A 21 -21.04 -12.68 -14.84
CA GLY A 21 -20.24 -12.71 -16.07
C GLY A 21 -20.74 -13.75 -17.09
N LYS A 22 -20.39 -13.57 -18.36
CA LYS A 22 -20.57 -14.56 -19.43
C LYS A 22 -19.55 -15.69 -19.32
N ASN A 23 -18.31 -15.31 -19.03
CA ASN A 23 -17.16 -16.18 -18.78
C ASN A 23 -16.24 -15.50 -17.75
N LEU A 24 -14.94 -15.80 -17.76
CA LEU A 24 -13.95 -15.22 -16.83
C LEU A 24 -13.69 -13.74 -17.05
N TRP A 25 -13.92 -13.24 -18.25
CA TRP A 25 -13.41 -11.94 -18.71
C TRP A 25 -14.48 -11.07 -19.36
N GLU A 26 -15.70 -11.54 -19.55
CA GLU A 26 -16.73 -10.82 -20.30
C GLU A 26 -18.04 -10.73 -19.52
N THR A 27 -18.75 -9.60 -19.66
CA THR A 27 -20.15 -9.49 -19.22
C THR A 27 -21.09 -10.14 -20.25
N LYS A 28 -22.34 -10.39 -19.85
CA LYS A 28 -23.36 -10.86 -20.80
C LYS A 28 -23.91 -9.73 -21.66
N GLU A 29 -24.08 -10.01 -22.95
CA GLU A 29 -24.81 -9.17 -23.89
C GLU A 29 -26.34 -9.42 -23.83
N ILE A 30 -27.13 -8.38 -24.15
CA ILE A 30 -28.58 -8.50 -24.39
C ILE A 30 -28.91 -7.82 -25.72
N GLU A 31 -28.92 -8.62 -26.79
CA GLU A 31 -29.01 -8.16 -28.18
C GLU A 31 -30.26 -7.32 -28.46
N ARG A 32 -31.43 -7.71 -27.93
CA ARG A 32 -32.70 -7.01 -28.20
C ARG A 32 -32.72 -5.56 -27.73
N PHE A 33 -31.86 -5.23 -26.76
CA PHE A 33 -31.68 -3.88 -26.22
C PHE A 33 -30.40 -3.20 -26.71
N GLY A 34 -29.62 -3.87 -27.56
CA GLY A 34 -28.32 -3.39 -28.01
C GLY A 34 -27.30 -3.24 -26.89
N ILE A 35 -27.42 -4.01 -25.81
CA ILE A 35 -26.47 -4.03 -24.69
C ILE A 35 -25.31 -4.96 -25.10
N PRO A 36 -24.10 -4.43 -25.35
CA PRO A 36 -22.97 -5.25 -25.73
C PRO A 36 -22.33 -5.91 -24.52
N SER A 37 -21.56 -6.97 -24.77
CA SER A 37 -20.58 -7.47 -23.81
C SER A 37 -19.39 -6.49 -23.72
N ILE A 38 -18.83 -6.34 -22.52
CA ILE A 38 -17.57 -5.63 -22.29
C ILE A 38 -16.51 -6.60 -21.76
N THR A 39 -15.27 -6.37 -22.14
CA THR A 39 -14.13 -7.25 -21.82
C THR A 39 -13.30 -6.68 -20.67
N PHE A 40 -12.90 -7.56 -19.78
CA PHE A 40 -12.00 -7.33 -18.65
C PHE A 40 -10.70 -8.07 -18.90
N ALA A 41 -9.59 -7.55 -18.37
CA ALA A 41 -8.32 -8.25 -18.38
C ALA A 41 -7.56 -8.01 -17.08
N ASN A 42 -6.63 -8.90 -16.76
CA ASN A 42 -5.80 -8.71 -15.58
C ASN A 42 -4.80 -7.57 -15.78
N GLY A 43 -4.53 -6.89 -14.66
CA GLY A 43 -3.29 -6.19 -14.36
C GLY A 43 -2.73 -6.73 -13.03
N PRO A 44 -1.77 -6.08 -12.33
CA PRO A 44 -1.69 -4.62 -12.21
C PRO A 44 -0.44 -3.92 -12.75
N TYR A 45 0.49 -4.60 -13.42
CA TYR A 45 1.76 -4.02 -13.90
C TYR A 45 2.00 -4.27 -15.40
N GLY A 46 0.90 -4.36 -16.14
CA GLY A 46 0.87 -4.62 -17.58
C GLY A 46 -0.45 -5.30 -17.93
N LEU A 47 -0.80 -5.27 -19.21
CA LEU A 47 -1.97 -5.99 -19.69
C LEU A 47 -1.69 -7.49 -19.66
N SER A 48 -2.50 -8.25 -18.92
CA SER A 48 -2.51 -9.71 -18.94
C SER A 48 -3.86 -10.17 -19.46
N LYS A 49 -3.93 -10.33 -20.79
CA LYS A 49 -5.10 -10.81 -21.51
C LYS A 49 -4.86 -12.25 -21.94
N ILE A 50 -5.80 -13.11 -21.57
CA ILE A 50 -5.82 -14.53 -21.93
C ILE A 50 -7.04 -14.75 -22.80
N ASP A 51 -6.85 -15.12 -24.06
CA ASP A 51 -7.96 -15.51 -24.91
C ASP A 51 -8.59 -16.83 -24.41
N CYS A 52 -9.85 -17.08 -24.78
CA CYS A 52 -10.81 -18.03 -24.18
C CYS A 52 -10.30 -19.45 -23.88
N ASP A 53 -9.18 -19.87 -24.45
CA ASP A 53 -8.62 -21.21 -24.34
C ASP A 53 -7.42 -21.34 -23.37
N PHE A 54 -7.03 -20.30 -22.61
CA PHE A 54 -5.86 -20.34 -21.70
C PHE A 54 -4.49 -20.63 -22.34
N TYR A 55 -4.40 -20.82 -23.66
CA TYR A 55 -3.20 -21.30 -24.33
C TYR A 55 -2.36 -20.22 -25.04
N ASP A 56 -2.90 -19.03 -25.31
CA ASP A 56 -2.17 -17.97 -26.04
C ASP A 56 -2.40 -16.58 -25.40
N PRO A 57 -1.62 -16.19 -24.38
CA PRO A 57 -1.71 -14.86 -23.79
C PRO A 57 -1.18 -13.78 -24.74
N VAL A 58 -1.86 -12.64 -24.80
CA VAL A 58 -1.45 -11.51 -25.63
C VAL A 58 -0.17 -10.88 -25.06
N PRO A 59 0.92 -10.74 -25.84
CA PRO A 59 2.11 -10.05 -25.39
C PRO A 59 1.83 -8.55 -25.15
N ALA A 60 2.30 -8.05 -24.02
CA ALA A 60 2.09 -6.68 -23.56
C ALA A 60 3.36 -6.14 -22.89
N THR A 61 3.39 -4.85 -22.55
CA THR A 61 4.52 -4.29 -21.80
C THR A 61 4.46 -4.75 -20.35
N CYS A 62 5.50 -5.47 -19.89
CA CYS A 62 5.66 -5.80 -18.48
C CYS A 62 6.39 -4.65 -17.78
N PHE A 63 5.65 -3.79 -17.08
CA PHE A 63 6.21 -2.69 -16.28
C PHE A 63 6.78 -3.20 -14.95
N PRO A 64 7.62 -2.41 -14.25
CA PRO A 64 7.99 -2.68 -12.88
C PRO A 64 6.76 -2.93 -12.00
N THR A 65 6.86 -3.92 -11.09
CA THR A 65 5.71 -4.29 -10.25
C THR A 65 5.30 -3.15 -9.31
N PRO A 66 4.09 -3.12 -8.75
CA PRO A 66 3.62 -2.03 -7.90
C PRO A 66 4.55 -1.69 -6.72
N THR A 67 5.23 -2.67 -6.11
CA THR A 67 6.27 -2.38 -5.11
C THR A 67 7.44 -1.59 -5.72
N ALA A 68 7.92 -2.00 -6.90
CA ALA A 68 8.99 -1.30 -7.60
C ALA A 68 8.54 0.12 -8.00
N LEU A 69 7.36 0.24 -8.61
CA LEU A 69 6.76 1.52 -8.96
C LEU A 69 6.55 2.42 -7.74
N ALA A 70 6.11 1.88 -6.60
CA ALA A 70 6.01 2.64 -5.35
C ALA A 70 7.37 3.15 -4.87
N ALA A 71 8.45 2.40 -5.12
CA ALA A 71 9.80 2.83 -4.77
C ALA A 71 10.27 4.08 -5.54
N THR A 72 9.59 4.45 -6.64
CA THR A 72 9.82 5.72 -7.34
C THR A 72 9.33 6.94 -6.56
N TRP A 73 8.30 6.78 -5.71
CA TRP A 73 7.54 7.85 -5.05
C TRP A 73 7.15 8.99 -6.03
N ASP A 74 6.82 8.62 -7.28
CA ASP A 74 6.51 9.58 -8.34
C ASP A 74 5.13 9.29 -8.94
N VAL A 75 4.16 10.12 -8.55
CA VAL A 75 2.78 10.04 -9.04
C VAL A 75 2.68 10.31 -10.55
N ASN A 76 3.61 11.05 -11.15
CA ASN A 76 3.59 11.30 -12.59
C ASN A 76 4.04 10.05 -13.36
N LEU A 77 5.01 9.31 -12.83
CA LEU A 77 5.40 8.02 -13.39
C LEU A 77 4.27 6.99 -13.25
N ALA A 78 3.61 6.92 -12.09
CA ALA A 78 2.44 6.06 -11.91
C ALA A 78 1.31 6.38 -12.89
N TYR A 79 1.02 7.67 -13.11
CA TYR A 79 0.08 8.12 -14.14
C TYR A 79 0.51 7.70 -15.54
N SER A 80 1.79 7.90 -15.90
CA SER A 80 2.31 7.55 -17.21
C SER A 80 2.25 6.04 -17.49
N VAL A 81 2.54 5.21 -16.49
CA VAL A 81 2.39 3.75 -16.57
C VAL A 81 0.92 3.38 -16.76
N GLY A 82 0.03 3.94 -15.95
CA GLY A 82 -1.41 3.69 -16.09
C GLY A 82 -1.92 4.07 -17.48
N LYS A 83 -1.47 5.20 -18.00
CA LYS A 83 -1.81 5.67 -19.35
C LYS A 83 -1.33 4.71 -20.43
N ALA A 84 -0.07 4.28 -20.38
CA ALA A 84 0.49 3.33 -21.35
C ALA A 84 -0.27 2.00 -21.33
N ILE A 85 -0.63 1.48 -20.14
CA ILE A 85 -1.47 0.28 -20.04
C ILE A 85 -2.88 0.54 -20.60
N GLY A 86 -3.44 1.74 -20.40
CA GLY A 86 -4.70 2.14 -21.02
C GLY A 86 -4.64 2.13 -22.56
N GLU A 87 -3.56 2.64 -23.14
CA GLU A 87 -3.30 2.59 -24.60
C GLU A 87 -3.23 1.13 -25.10
N GLU A 88 -2.59 0.23 -24.36
CA GLU A 88 -2.53 -1.21 -24.67
C GLU A 88 -3.89 -1.90 -24.54
N CYS A 89 -4.65 -1.61 -23.48
CA CYS A 89 -6.01 -2.10 -23.30
C CYS A 89 -6.92 -1.70 -24.46
N LEU A 90 -6.82 -0.45 -24.90
CA LEU A 90 -7.60 0.07 -26.02
C LEU A 90 -7.27 -0.65 -27.32
N ALA A 91 -5.99 -0.88 -27.61
CA ALA A 91 -5.54 -1.64 -28.78
C ALA A 91 -6.00 -3.11 -28.77
N GLU A 92 -6.09 -3.70 -27.57
CA GLU A 92 -6.46 -5.10 -27.38
C GLU A 92 -7.96 -5.32 -27.06
N ASN A 93 -8.79 -4.31 -27.28
CA ASN A 93 -10.25 -4.33 -27.05
C ASN A 93 -10.66 -4.70 -25.62
N VAL A 94 -9.91 -4.23 -24.63
CA VAL A 94 -10.24 -4.36 -23.20
C VAL A 94 -10.92 -3.10 -22.72
N ASN A 95 -12.09 -3.24 -22.09
CA ASN A 95 -12.87 -2.11 -21.57
C ASN A 95 -12.50 -1.74 -20.13
N ILE A 96 -12.16 -2.73 -19.30
CA ILE A 96 -11.82 -2.53 -17.88
C ILE A 96 -10.60 -3.37 -17.49
N LEU A 97 -9.59 -2.74 -16.89
CA LEU A 97 -8.44 -3.43 -16.33
C LEU A 97 -8.66 -3.78 -14.85
N PHE A 98 -8.41 -5.03 -14.45
CA PHE A 98 -8.36 -5.44 -13.04
C PHE A 98 -7.08 -4.96 -12.35
N GLY A 99 -6.99 -3.66 -12.10
CA GLY A 99 -5.94 -3.01 -11.34
C GLY A 99 -6.18 -1.53 -11.13
N PRO A 100 -5.39 -0.88 -10.25
CA PRO A 100 -4.27 -1.47 -9.51
C PRO A 100 -4.74 -2.24 -8.26
N ALA A 101 -3.82 -3.03 -7.67
CA ALA A 101 -4.04 -3.63 -6.36
C ALA A 101 -3.38 -2.77 -5.27
N VAL A 102 -4.15 -2.31 -4.28
CA VAL A 102 -3.71 -1.30 -3.30
C VAL A 102 -3.67 -1.81 -1.86
N ASN A 103 -3.90 -3.10 -1.61
CA ASN A 103 -3.87 -3.66 -0.25
C ASN A 103 -2.57 -3.29 0.48
N ILE A 104 -2.68 -3.02 1.79
CA ILE A 104 -1.52 -2.70 2.62
C ILE A 104 -0.59 -3.91 2.73
N GLN A 105 0.71 -3.70 2.55
CA GLN A 105 1.74 -4.71 2.83
C GLN A 105 1.91 -4.88 4.35
N ARG A 106 0.92 -5.53 4.99
CA ARG A 106 0.84 -5.71 6.45
C ARG A 106 2.03 -6.52 7.00
N SER A 107 2.38 -7.58 6.28
CA SER A 107 3.46 -8.51 6.63
C SER A 107 4.37 -8.69 5.43
N PRO A 108 5.71 -8.74 5.62
CA PRO A 108 6.63 -9.05 4.53
C PRO A 108 6.52 -10.50 4.02
N LEU A 109 5.76 -11.37 4.70
CA LEU A 109 5.53 -12.75 4.28
C LEU A 109 4.51 -12.89 3.15
N SER A 110 3.65 -11.89 2.94
CA SER A 110 2.54 -12.01 1.98
C SER A 110 3.05 -12.30 0.57
N GLY A 111 2.51 -13.36 -0.05
CA GLY A 111 2.93 -13.82 -1.37
C GLY A 111 2.66 -12.79 -2.47
N ARG A 112 1.74 -11.86 -2.23
CA ARG A 112 1.32 -10.83 -3.20
C ARG A 112 1.83 -9.44 -2.93
N ASN A 113 2.74 -9.25 -1.98
CA ASN A 113 3.31 -7.93 -1.71
C ASN A 113 3.84 -7.26 -2.97
N PHE A 114 4.46 -8.02 -3.89
CA PHE A 114 4.96 -7.51 -5.16
C PHE A 114 3.90 -6.79 -6.00
N GLN A 115 2.61 -7.14 -5.84
CA GLN A 115 1.47 -6.54 -6.53
C GLN A 115 0.85 -5.35 -5.80
N TYR A 116 1.30 -5.06 -4.58
CA TYR A 116 0.84 -3.95 -3.76
C TYR A 116 1.90 -2.85 -3.72
N PHE A 117 1.50 -1.62 -3.41
CA PHE A 117 2.44 -0.49 -3.42
C PHE A 117 3.28 -0.41 -2.14
N SER A 118 2.66 -0.37 -0.96
CA SER A 118 3.35 0.01 0.27
C SER A 118 2.68 -0.53 1.55
N GLU A 119 3.42 -0.51 2.65
CA GLU A 119 2.91 -0.62 4.02
C GLU A 119 2.20 0.66 4.50
N ASP A 120 2.34 1.78 3.78
CA ASP A 120 1.77 3.08 4.15
C ASP A 120 0.52 3.43 3.32
N PRO A 121 -0.60 3.82 3.96
CA PRO A 121 -1.83 4.14 3.25
C PRO A 121 -1.76 5.37 2.34
N VAL A 122 -0.93 6.37 2.68
CA VAL A 122 -0.77 7.57 1.85
C VAL A 122 -0.02 7.21 0.59
N LEU A 123 1.13 6.53 0.71
CA LEU A 123 1.90 6.12 -0.47
C LEU A 123 1.08 5.18 -1.38
N SER A 124 0.41 4.18 -0.82
CA SER A 124 -0.45 3.28 -1.59
C SER A 124 -1.64 3.99 -2.25
N GLY A 125 -2.28 4.92 -1.54
CA GLY A 125 -3.42 5.69 -2.04
C GLY A 125 -3.06 6.63 -3.19
N GLU A 126 -2.01 7.45 -3.03
CA GLU A 126 -1.62 8.44 -4.04
C GLU A 126 -1.07 7.77 -5.31
N MET A 127 -0.25 6.72 -5.16
CA MET A 127 0.27 5.97 -6.31
C MET A 127 -0.85 5.23 -7.06
N GLY A 128 -1.78 4.61 -6.31
CA GLY A 128 -2.94 3.94 -6.88
C GLY A 128 -3.88 4.91 -7.62
N ALA A 129 -4.17 6.07 -7.04
CA ALA A 129 -5.01 7.10 -7.65
C ALA A 129 -4.40 7.64 -8.95
N ALA A 130 -3.10 7.93 -8.95
CA ALA A 130 -2.41 8.40 -10.14
C ALA A 130 -2.42 7.36 -11.27
N PHE A 131 -2.19 6.09 -10.94
CA PHE A 131 -2.24 4.98 -11.89
C PHE A 131 -3.65 4.84 -12.52
N ILE A 132 -4.71 4.91 -11.71
CA ILE A 132 -6.10 4.89 -12.19
C ILE A 132 -6.39 6.07 -13.11
N ASN A 133 -5.98 7.29 -12.71
CA ASN A 133 -6.14 8.48 -13.54
C ASN A 133 -5.44 8.33 -14.90
N GLY A 134 -4.30 7.64 -14.94
CA GLY A 134 -3.61 7.26 -16.18
C GLY A 134 -4.48 6.40 -17.08
N ILE A 135 -4.94 5.25 -16.57
CA ILE A 135 -5.79 4.31 -17.33
C ILE A 135 -7.05 5.01 -17.86
N GLN A 136 -7.75 5.72 -16.98
CA GLN A 136 -9.04 6.35 -17.30
C GLN A 136 -8.89 7.56 -18.24
N SER A 137 -7.69 8.13 -18.38
CA SER A 137 -7.45 9.18 -19.37
C SER A 137 -7.52 8.69 -20.82
N GLU A 138 -7.38 7.38 -21.04
CA GLU A 138 -7.57 6.72 -22.35
C GLU A 138 -9.01 6.20 -22.56
N GLY A 139 -9.93 6.49 -21.62
CA GLY A 139 -11.31 6.02 -21.66
C GLY A 139 -11.49 4.55 -21.26
N ILE A 140 -10.43 3.89 -20.81
CA ILE A 140 -10.46 2.52 -20.24
C ILE A 140 -10.84 2.61 -18.77
N GLY A 141 -11.70 1.70 -18.28
CA GLY A 141 -12.03 1.64 -16.86
C GLY A 141 -10.92 1.00 -16.03
N ALA A 142 -10.67 1.53 -14.83
CA ALA A 142 -9.85 0.85 -13.84
C ALA A 142 -10.73 0.17 -12.78
N CYS A 143 -10.29 -0.99 -12.30
CA CYS A 143 -10.94 -1.74 -11.23
C CYS A 143 -9.99 -1.90 -10.04
N VAL A 144 -10.13 -1.03 -9.04
CA VAL A 144 -9.27 -1.04 -7.84
C VAL A 144 -9.57 -2.28 -7.00
N LYS A 145 -8.52 -2.93 -6.49
CA LYS A 145 -8.65 -4.21 -5.76
C LYS A 145 -7.66 -4.33 -4.59
N TYR A 146 -7.86 -5.22 -3.63
CA TYR A 146 -9.06 -6.00 -3.31
C TYR A 146 -9.72 -5.41 -2.08
N TYR A 147 -10.98 -5.00 -2.20
CA TYR A 147 -11.74 -4.31 -1.16
C TYR A 147 -12.46 -5.34 -0.25
N ILE A 148 -12.00 -5.67 0.96
CA ILE A 148 -10.83 -5.13 1.66
C ILE A 148 -10.16 -6.17 2.57
N GLY A 149 -8.95 -5.88 3.04
CA GLY A 149 -8.24 -6.72 4.01
C GLY A 149 -7.63 -8.01 3.44
N ASN A 150 -7.50 -8.11 2.11
CA ASN A 150 -6.80 -9.23 1.47
C ASN A 150 -5.27 -9.02 1.55
N ASN A 151 -4.71 -9.15 2.76
CA ASN A 151 -3.30 -8.87 3.03
C ASN A 151 -2.42 -10.12 3.10
N GLN A 152 -2.99 -11.32 2.92
CA GLN A 152 -2.30 -12.61 2.91
C GLN A 152 -3.01 -13.61 2.00
N GLU A 153 -2.25 -14.53 1.41
CA GLU A 153 -2.81 -15.56 0.52
C GLU A 153 -3.29 -16.80 1.27
N SER A 154 -2.65 -17.10 2.40
CA SER A 154 -3.00 -18.24 3.24
C SER A 154 -4.43 -18.12 3.71
N HIS A 155 -5.26 -19.10 3.32
CA HIS A 155 -6.69 -19.17 3.65
C HIS A 155 -7.54 -17.98 3.15
N ARG A 156 -7.07 -17.23 2.14
CA ARG A 156 -7.74 -16.00 1.68
C ARG A 156 -9.24 -16.15 1.36
N GLN A 157 -9.68 -17.34 0.94
CA GLN A 157 -11.08 -17.63 0.59
C GLN A 157 -12.03 -17.77 1.78
N ASN A 158 -11.54 -17.98 2.99
CA ASN A 158 -12.40 -18.20 4.16
C ASN A 158 -11.88 -17.57 5.47
N ILE A 159 -10.69 -16.96 5.46
CA ILE A 159 -10.14 -16.26 6.60
C ILE A 159 -11.03 -15.07 7.00
N ASN A 160 -11.23 -14.93 8.30
CA ASN A 160 -11.87 -13.79 8.92
C ASN A 160 -10.83 -12.92 9.59
N ASN A 161 -10.61 -11.73 9.04
CA ASN A 161 -9.74 -10.74 9.66
C ASN A 161 -10.56 -9.94 10.69
N ILE A 162 -10.19 -10.06 11.96
CA ILE A 162 -10.75 -9.28 13.07
C ILE A 162 -9.90 -8.02 13.22
N ILE A 163 -10.48 -6.88 12.86
CA ILE A 163 -9.81 -5.58 12.79
C ILE A 163 -10.65 -4.58 13.58
N ASP A 164 -10.04 -3.88 14.53
CA ASP A 164 -10.72 -2.81 15.26
C ASP A 164 -11.03 -1.61 14.34
N GLU A 165 -12.07 -0.83 14.67
CA GLU A 165 -12.55 0.26 13.83
C GLU A 165 -11.50 1.35 13.59
N GLN A 166 -10.63 1.65 14.57
CA GLN A 166 -9.57 2.64 14.37
C GLN A 166 -8.62 2.15 13.28
N THR A 167 -8.11 0.94 13.42
CA THR A 167 -7.18 0.33 12.48
C THR A 167 -7.80 0.14 11.10
N LEU A 168 -9.05 -0.30 11.03
CA LEU A 168 -9.78 -0.49 9.77
C LEU A 168 -9.85 0.83 8.99
N ASN A 169 -10.20 1.94 9.65
CA ASN A 169 -10.31 3.26 9.03
C ASN A 169 -8.96 3.91 8.74
N GLU A 170 -8.00 3.86 9.66
CA GLU A 170 -6.71 4.54 9.53
C GLU A 170 -5.72 3.84 8.60
N ILE A 171 -5.82 2.51 8.45
CA ILE A 171 -4.85 1.73 7.66
C ILE A 171 -5.50 1.15 6.40
N TYR A 172 -6.51 0.30 6.56
CA TYR A 172 -6.96 -0.58 5.48
C TYR A 172 -7.97 0.07 4.56
N LEU A 173 -8.83 0.97 5.06
CA LEU A 173 -9.76 1.77 4.27
C LEU A 173 -9.11 3.04 3.73
N SER A 174 -8.13 3.62 4.43
CA SER A 174 -7.58 4.95 4.13
C SER A 174 -6.98 5.06 2.71
N ASN A 175 -6.25 4.05 2.25
CA ASN A 175 -5.72 3.97 0.89
C ASN A 175 -6.84 3.85 -0.16
N PHE A 176 -7.90 3.08 0.10
CA PHE A 176 -9.06 2.99 -0.80
C PHE A 176 -9.83 4.30 -0.82
N GLU A 177 -10.06 4.95 0.33
CA GLU A 177 -10.71 6.26 0.40
C GLU A 177 -9.98 7.29 -0.47
N ARG A 178 -8.65 7.34 -0.35
CA ARG A 178 -7.80 8.21 -1.18
C ARG A 178 -7.98 7.89 -2.66
N VAL A 179 -7.93 6.62 -3.04
CA VAL A 179 -8.14 6.20 -4.43
C VAL A 179 -9.52 6.62 -4.94
N ILE A 180 -10.59 6.30 -4.21
CA ILE A 180 -11.96 6.63 -4.62
C ILE A 180 -12.12 8.14 -4.79
N LYS A 181 -11.70 8.94 -3.81
CA LYS A 181 -11.87 10.40 -3.83
C LYS A 181 -10.98 11.11 -4.85
N ASN A 182 -9.76 10.62 -5.10
CA ASN A 182 -8.79 11.30 -5.96
C ASN A 182 -8.77 10.79 -7.41
N SER A 183 -9.47 9.70 -7.73
CA SER A 183 -9.46 9.12 -9.08
C SER A 183 -10.79 8.57 -9.60
N ASN A 184 -11.79 8.39 -8.75
CA ASN A 184 -13.11 7.82 -9.09
C ASN A 184 -13.03 6.62 -10.06
N PRO A 185 -12.47 5.47 -9.62
CA PRO A 185 -12.33 4.30 -10.49
C PRO A 185 -13.70 3.83 -11.00
N PHE A 186 -13.75 3.30 -12.21
CA PHE A 186 -15.03 2.84 -12.78
C PHE A 186 -15.53 1.57 -12.11
N ALA A 187 -14.66 0.80 -11.45
CA ALA A 187 -15.04 -0.37 -10.69
C ALA A 187 -14.20 -0.59 -9.41
N VAL A 188 -14.77 -1.33 -8.47
CA VAL A 188 -14.13 -1.87 -7.26
C VAL A 188 -14.30 -3.38 -7.25
N MET A 189 -13.21 -4.11 -7.06
CA MET A 189 -13.23 -5.57 -6.88
C MET A 189 -13.20 -5.92 -5.40
N VAL A 190 -14.22 -6.65 -4.96
CA VAL A 190 -14.43 -7.05 -3.57
C VAL A 190 -13.60 -8.31 -3.25
N ALA A 191 -12.95 -8.29 -2.09
CA ALA A 191 -12.03 -9.33 -1.63
C ALA A 191 -12.72 -10.65 -1.26
N TYR A 192 -11.94 -11.73 -1.24
CA TYR A 192 -12.37 -13.05 -0.82
C TYR A 192 -12.67 -13.19 0.68
N ASN A 193 -11.85 -12.56 1.53
CA ASN A 193 -11.86 -12.77 2.97
C ASN A 193 -13.11 -12.17 3.64
N LYS A 194 -13.28 -12.48 4.92
CA LYS A 194 -14.24 -11.81 5.80
C LYS A 194 -13.56 -10.68 6.57
N ILE A 195 -14.35 -9.70 6.95
CA ILE A 195 -13.99 -8.65 7.92
C ILE A 195 -14.98 -8.74 9.07
N ASN A 196 -14.46 -8.89 10.29
CA ASN A 196 -15.26 -8.90 11.52
C ASN A 196 -16.48 -9.85 11.49
N GLY A 197 -16.31 -11.01 10.85
CA GLY A 197 -17.29 -12.10 10.77
C GLY A 197 -18.10 -12.17 9.47
N ILE A 198 -18.09 -11.11 8.66
CA ILE A 198 -18.94 -10.98 7.47
C ILE A 198 -18.08 -11.05 6.20
N PRO A 199 -18.40 -11.92 5.20
CA PRO A 199 -17.73 -11.92 3.90
C PRO A 199 -17.75 -10.52 3.27
N CYS A 200 -16.63 -10.07 2.69
CA CYS A 200 -16.60 -8.73 2.08
C CYS A 200 -17.66 -8.55 1.01
N THR A 201 -17.98 -9.62 0.25
CA THR A 201 -19.03 -9.65 -0.77
C THR A 201 -20.45 -9.49 -0.23
N GLU A 202 -20.67 -9.69 1.07
CA GLU A 202 -21.97 -9.64 1.75
C GLU A 202 -22.01 -8.56 2.85
N ASN A 203 -21.04 -7.66 2.88
CA ASN A 203 -20.87 -6.69 3.96
C ASN A 203 -21.42 -5.30 3.57
N ASP A 204 -22.67 -5.02 3.96
CA ASP A 204 -23.37 -3.76 3.69
C ASP A 204 -22.72 -2.54 4.37
N TYR A 205 -22.08 -2.72 5.54
CA TYR A 205 -21.28 -1.69 6.18
C TYR A 205 -20.11 -1.25 5.27
N LEU A 206 -19.41 -2.19 4.65
CA LEU A 206 -18.29 -1.88 3.75
C LEU A 206 -18.76 -1.34 2.41
N LEU A 207 -19.75 -1.99 1.80
CA LEU A 207 -20.16 -1.76 0.41
C LEU A 207 -21.18 -0.62 0.28
N ILE A 208 -22.15 -0.49 1.18
CA ILE A 208 -23.17 0.57 1.12
C ILE A 208 -22.80 1.73 2.03
N ASP A 209 -22.62 1.51 3.34
CA ASP A 209 -22.39 2.61 4.27
C ASP A 209 -21.08 3.34 3.95
N ILE A 210 -19.95 2.64 3.93
CA ILE A 210 -18.67 3.28 3.65
C ILE A 210 -18.53 3.66 2.17
N LEU A 211 -18.56 2.68 1.27
CA LEU A 211 -18.20 2.91 -0.12
C LEU A 211 -19.24 3.78 -0.86
N ARG A 212 -20.53 3.43 -0.83
CA ARG A 212 -21.57 4.24 -1.51
C ARG A 212 -21.92 5.51 -0.76
N ASN A 213 -22.19 5.46 0.55
CA ASN A 213 -22.77 6.61 1.25
C ASN A 213 -21.70 7.61 1.73
N ARG A 214 -20.66 7.15 2.44
CA ARG A 214 -19.62 8.05 2.99
C ARG A 214 -18.64 8.54 1.92
N TRP A 215 -18.27 7.68 0.98
CA TRP A 215 -17.31 8.03 -0.09
C TRP A 215 -17.98 8.44 -1.40
N ASN A 216 -19.30 8.32 -1.50
CA ASN A 216 -20.08 8.69 -2.69
C ASN A 216 -19.61 7.98 -3.96
N PHE A 217 -19.24 6.70 -3.85
CA PHE A 217 -18.82 5.89 -4.99
C PHE A 217 -20.02 5.52 -5.89
N ASP A 218 -19.94 5.81 -7.18
CA ASP A 218 -21.00 5.58 -8.17
C ASP A 218 -20.64 4.56 -9.26
N GLY A 219 -19.49 3.88 -9.13
CA GLY A 219 -19.00 2.89 -10.09
C GLY A 219 -19.59 1.49 -9.90
N LEU A 220 -19.01 0.51 -10.60
CA LEU A 220 -19.39 -0.91 -10.50
C LEU A 220 -18.71 -1.59 -9.30
N VAL A 221 -19.47 -2.33 -8.49
CA VAL A 221 -18.92 -3.19 -7.42
C VAL A 221 -19.02 -4.65 -7.86
N LEU A 222 -17.88 -5.31 -8.05
CA LEU A 222 -17.83 -6.68 -8.56
C LEU A 222 -17.02 -7.61 -7.66
N SER A 223 -17.29 -8.91 -7.75
CA SER A 223 -16.56 -9.90 -6.95
C SER A 223 -15.18 -10.21 -7.53
N ASP A 224 -14.21 -10.59 -6.69
CA ASP A 224 -13.10 -11.42 -7.16
C ASP A 224 -13.64 -12.76 -7.72
N LEU A 225 -12.82 -13.47 -8.49
CA LEU A 225 -13.22 -14.69 -9.20
C LEU A 225 -13.70 -15.75 -8.22
N TYR A 226 -14.98 -16.13 -8.28
CA TYR A 226 -15.60 -17.11 -7.38
C TYR A 226 -15.69 -16.69 -5.90
N ALA A 227 -15.69 -15.39 -5.58
CA ALA A 227 -15.74 -14.90 -4.19
C ALA A 227 -17.15 -14.81 -3.57
N VAL A 228 -18.20 -15.02 -4.36
CA VAL A 228 -19.60 -14.92 -3.89
C VAL A 228 -20.02 -16.21 -3.20
N ASN A 229 -20.38 -16.14 -1.91
CA ASN A 229 -20.95 -17.29 -1.19
C ASN A 229 -22.47 -17.34 -1.32
N SER A 230 -23.16 -16.21 -1.15
CA SER A 230 -24.60 -16.05 -1.37
C SER A 230 -24.87 -14.85 -2.28
N ILE A 231 -25.38 -15.10 -3.49
CA ILE A 231 -25.69 -14.02 -4.44
C ILE A 231 -26.80 -13.10 -3.93
N ILE A 232 -27.76 -13.63 -3.18
CA ILE A 232 -28.88 -12.84 -2.63
C ILE A 232 -28.38 -11.89 -1.55
N ASN A 233 -27.58 -12.37 -0.60
CA ASN A 233 -26.97 -11.53 0.43
C ASN A 233 -26.02 -10.50 -0.20
N SER A 234 -25.28 -10.89 -1.24
CA SER A 234 -24.32 -10.01 -1.90
C SER A 234 -25.03 -8.85 -2.62
N LEU A 235 -26.12 -9.13 -3.34
CA LEU A 235 -26.95 -8.08 -3.96
C LEU A 235 -27.56 -7.15 -2.90
N GLN A 236 -28.07 -7.70 -1.79
CA GLN A 236 -28.60 -6.91 -0.67
C GLN A 236 -27.52 -6.01 -0.04
N ALA A 237 -26.27 -6.49 0.00
CA ALA A 237 -25.13 -5.75 0.51
C ALA A 237 -24.56 -4.73 -0.48
N GLY A 238 -25.02 -4.70 -1.75
CA GLY A 238 -24.57 -3.73 -2.75
C GLY A 238 -23.47 -4.22 -3.71
N LEU A 239 -23.23 -5.53 -3.79
CA LEU A 239 -22.50 -6.14 -4.91
C LEU A 239 -23.37 -6.08 -6.17
N ASP A 240 -22.81 -5.62 -7.29
CA ASP A 240 -23.56 -5.49 -8.54
C ASP A 240 -23.37 -6.70 -9.46
N LEU A 241 -22.14 -7.21 -9.57
CA LEU A 241 -21.74 -8.22 -10.56
C LEU A 241 -20.83 -9.29 -9.93
N GLU A 242 -21.15 -10.56 -10.14
CA GLU A 242 -20.23 -11.67 -9.84
C GLU A 242 -19.45 -12.12 -11.07
N PHE A 243 -18.21 -12.55 -10.85
CA PHE A 243 -17.42 -13.27 -11.85
C PHE A 243 -17.03 -14.66 -11.35
N PRO A 244 -17.00 -15.68 -12.23
CA PRO A 244 -17.42 -15.67 -13.63
C PRO A 244 -18.93 -15.97 -13.77
N ASN A 245 -19.33 -16.79 -14.75
CA ASN A 245 -20.72 -17.18 -14.97
C ASN A 245 -21.25 -18.19 -13.94
N SER A 246 -22.46 -17.96 -13.45
CA SER A 246 -23.20 -18.91 -12.60
C SER A 246 -24.69 -18.96 -12.98
N LEU A 247 -25.08 -20.00 -13.74
CA LEU A 247 -26.49 -20.24 -14.08
C LEU A 247 -27.35 -20.54 -12.84
N ASN A 248 -26.73 -21.09 -11.79
CA ASN A 248 -27.42 -21.39 -10.54
C ASN A 248 -27.78 -20.09 -9.78
N ASN A 249 -26.87 -19.12 -9.76
CA ASN A 249 -27.12 -17.84 -9.10
C ASN A 249 -28.16 -17.00 -9.85
N THR A 250 -28.14 -17.01 -11.19
CA THR A 250 -29.22 -16.42 -11.99
C THR A 250 -30.60 -16.98 -11.60
N LYS A 251 -30.73 -18.30 -11.42
CA LYS A 251 -31.99 -18.93 -10.97
C LYS A 251 -32.38 -18.50 -9.55
N GLN A 252 -31.42 -18.49 -8.62
CA GLN A 252 -31.67 -18.04 -7.24
C GLN A 252 -32.18 -16.60 -7.18
N ILE A 253 -31.63 -15.69 -7.99
CA ILE A 253 -32.11 -14.30 -8.07
C ILE A 253 -33.58 -14.27 -8.51
N ILE A 254 -33.92 -14.98 -9.58
CA ILE A 254 -35.30 -15.04 -10.10
C ILE A 254 -36.25 -15.56 -9.02
N GLU A 255 -35.91 -16.67 -8.37
CA GLU A 255 -36.72 -17.27 -7.30
C GLU A 255 -36.88 -16.32 -6.11
N ALA A 256 -35.81 -15.66 -5.68
CA ALA A 256 -35.83 -14.74 -4.55
C ALA A 256 -36.67 -13.47 -4.83
N VAL A 257 -36.67 -12.95 -6.05
CA VAL A 257 -37.55 -11.82 -6.44
C VAL A 257 -39.00 -12.27 -6.48
N LEU A 258 -39.30 -13.43 -7.09
CA LEU A 258 -40.66 -13.96 -7.17
C LEU A 258 -41.24 -14.31 -5.79
N SER A 259 -40.41 -14.75 -4.84
CA SER A 259 -40.83 -15.03 -3.47
C SER A 259 -40.90 -13.79 -2.56
N GLY A 260 -40.37 -12.64 -3.01
CA GLY A 260 -40.26 -11.41 -2.22
C GLY A 260 -39.11 -11.42 -1.19
N THR A 261 -38.19 -12.39 -1.28
CA THR A 261 -36.98 -12.44 -0.43
C THR A 261 -35.95 -11.39 -0.87
N LEU A 262 -35.91 -11.06 -2.16
CA LEU A 262 -35.12 -9.97 -2.73
C LEU A 262 -36.07 -8.92 -3.30
N ASP A 263 -35.96 -7.67 -2.84
CA ASP A 263 -36.70 -6.55 -3.41
C ASP A 263 -36.22 -6.30 -4.86
N SER A 264 -37.14 -6.23 -5.82
CA SER A 264 -36.79 -5.99 -7.22
C SER A 264 -36.02 -4.69 -7.44
N SER A 265 -36.20 -3.68 -6.58
CA SER A 265 -35.46 -2.43 -6.66
C SER A 265 -33.96 -2.59 -6.37
N ILE A 266 -33.56 -3.57 -5.56
CA ILE A 266 -32.15 -3.90 -5.31
C ILE A 266 -31.53 -4.45 -6.61
N LEU A 267 -32.23 -5.37 -7.27
CA LEU A 267 -31.81 -5.89 -8.57
C LEU A 267 -31.73 -4.78 -9.61
N ASP A 268 -32.73 -3.91 -9.68
CA ASP A 268 -32.75 -2.79 -10.63
C ASP A 268 -31.58 -1.82 -10.42
N ASN A 269 -31.21 -1.54 -9.16
CA ASN A 269 -30.04 -0.71 -8.85
C ASN A 269 -28.73 -1.35 -9.31
N ALA A 270 -28.55 -2.66 -9.09
CA ALA A 270 -27.38 -3.38 -9.58
C ALA A 270 -27.27 -3.32 -11.11
N ILE A 271 -28.40 -3.50 -11.81
CA ILE A 271 -28.45 -3.39 -13.28
C ILE A 271 -28.19 -1.95 -13.73
N GLU A 272 -28.70 -0.94 -13.02
CA GLU A 272 -28.40 0.46 -13.33
C GLU A 272 -26.89 0.74 -13.23
N ASN A 273 -26.20 0.24 -12.20
CA ASN A 273 -24.74 0.36 -12.05
C ASN A 273 -23.97 -0.35 -13.17
N ILE A 274 -24.37 -1.57 -13.54
CA ILE A 274 -23.78 -2.33 -14.64
C ILE A 274 -23.96 -1.57 -15.96
N LEU A 275 -25.18 -1.14 -16.28
CA LEU A 275 -25.48 -0.46 -17.54
C LEU A 275 -24.84 0.94 -17.61
N ASN A 276 -24.76 1.66 -16.49
CA ASN A 276 -24.03 2.93 -16.41
C ASN A 276 -22.55 2.70 -16.74
N THR A 277 -21.94 1.69 -16.13
CA THR A 277 -20.52 1.36 -16.37
C THR A 277 -20.28 0.94 -17.82
N ILE A 278 -21.11 0.05 -18.36
CA ILE A 278 -21.09 -0.33 -19.77
C ILE A 278 -21.18 0.94 -20.65
N SER A 279 -22.14 1.84 -20.40
CA SER A 279 -22.29 3.07 -21.18
C SER A 279 -21.06 3.99 -21.16
N LYS A 280 -20.27 3.99 -20.08
CA LYS A 280 -19.02 4.75 -19.93
C LYS A 280 -17.89 4.17 -20.79
N VAL A 281 -17.78 2.84 -20.90
CA VAL A 281 -16.59 2.17 -21.46
C VAL A 281 -16.74 1.60 -22.88
N ILE A 282 -17.95 1.54 -23.44
CA ILE A 282 -18.17 0.98 -24.79
C ILE A 282 -17.59 1.89 -25.88
N LYS A 283 -17.82 3.20 -25.77
CA LYS A 283 -17.58 4.15 -26.87
C LYS A 283 -16.10 4.21 -27.28
N PRO A 284 -15.13 4.36 -26.35
CA PRO A 284 -13.72 4.46 -26.70
C PRO A 284 -13.24 3.26 -27.54
N VAL A 285 -13.54 2.03 -27.10
CA VAL A 285 -13.13 0.81 -27.79
C VAL A 285 -13.77 0.69 -29.18
N LYS A 286 -15.06 0.98 -29.32
CA LYS A 286 -15.76 0.91 -30.62
C LYS A 286 -15.28 1.93 -31.66
N GLU A 287 -14.82 3.10 -31.21
CA GLU A 287 -14.32 4.15 -32.10
C GLU A 287 -12.84 3.95 -32.46
N CYS A 288 -12.15 3.02 -31.78
CA CYS A 288 -10.72 2.76 -31.91
C CYS A 288 -10.35 1.55 -32.79
N GLU A 289 -11.21 1.16 -33.74
CA GLU A 289 -10.85 0.16 -34.75
C GLU A 289 -9.53 0.57 -35.44
N CYS A 290 -8.45 -0.18 -35.18
CA CYS A 290 -7.08 -0.03 -35.72
C CYS A 290 -6.04 0.79 -34.92
N THR A 291 -6.17 0.96 -33.59
CA THR A 291 -5.10 1.62 -32.80
C THR A 291 -3.87 0.73 -32.63
N ILE A 292 -2.71 1.19 -33.11
CA ILE A 292 -1.41 0.59 -32.82
C ILE A 292 -0.72 1.49 -31.79
N TYR A 293 -0.31 0.94 -30.65
CA TYR A 293 0.50 1.66 -29.67
C TYR A 293 2.00 1.49 -29.94
N ASP A 294 2.81 2.41 -29.42
CA ASP A 294 4.26 2.43 -29.63
C ASP A 294 4.97 1.60 -28.58
N LYS A 295 5.31 0.36 -28.96
CA LYS A 295 5.98 -0.64 -28.12
C LYS A 295 7.37 -0.19 -27.63
N GLU A 296 8.11 0.53 -28.46
CA GLU A 296 9.44 1.04 -28.10
C GLU A 296 9.30 2.15 -27.06
N LYS A 297 8.36 3.09 -27.26
CA LYS A 297 8.06 4.14 -26.27
C LYS A 297 7.60 3.57 -24.93
N HIS A 298 6.81 2.50 -24.94
CA HIS A 298 6.39 1.82 -23.70
C HIS A 298 7.56 1.11 -23.02
N ASN A 299 8.49 0.52 -23.80
CA ASN A 299 9.73 -0.04 -23.27
C ASN A 299 10.64 1.04 -22.66
N ASP A 300 10.78 2.19 -23.31
CA ASP A 300 11.53 3.34 -22.79
C ASP A 300 10.93 3.84 -21.47
N LEU A 301 9.60 3.93 -21.38
CA LEU A 301 8.92 4.25 -20.12
C LEU A 301 9.15 3.18 -19.06
N ALA A 302 9.07 1.89 -19.41
CA ALA A 302 9.37 0.80 -18.47
C ALA A 302 10.81 0.89 -17.95
N ARG A 303 11.77 1.31 -18.80
CA ARG A 303 13.17 1.54 -18.43
C ARG A 303 13.30 2.74 -17.48
N GLU A 304 12.63 3.86 -17.76
CA GLU A 304 12.63 5.04 -16.90
C GLU A 304 12.06 4.72 -15.51
N VAL A 305 10.93 4.00 -15.45
CA VAL A 305 10.34 3.59 -14.19
C VAL A 305 11.28 2.64 -13.45
N ALA A 306 11.89 1.68 -14.15
CA ALA A 306 12.85 0.76 -13.54
C ALA A 306 14.06 1.49 -12.96
N GLU A 307 14.61 2.49 -13.66
CA GLU A 307 15.72 3.34 -13.20
C GLU A 307 15.36 4.04 -11.88
N ASP A 308 14.18 4.66 -11.84
CA ASP A 308 13.68 5.39 -10.67
C ASP A 308 13.22 4.49 -9.52
N SER A 309 13.02 3.19 -9.78
CA SER A 309 12.62 2.18 -8.79
C SER A 309 13.80 1.59 -8.03
N ILE A 310 15.00 1.61 -8.60
CA ILE A 310 16.19 0.99 -8.01
C ILE A 310 16.62 1.77 -6.76
N VAL A 311 16.70 1.06 -5.64
CA VAL A 311 17.09 1.63 -4.34
C VAL A 311 18.53 1.24 -4.01
N LEU A 312 19.41 2.23 -3.89
CA LEU A 312 20.77 2.00 -3.41
C LEU A 312 20.77 1.89 -1.88
N LEU A 313 20.89 0.66 -1.38
CA LEU A 313 20.85 0.37 0.06
C LEU A 313 22.21 0.64 0.73
N LYS A 314 23.30 0.36 0.01
CA LYS A 314 24.65 0.48 0.54
C LYS A 314 25.64 0.80 -0.58
N ASN A 315 26.60 1.69 -0.31
CA ASN A 315 27.69 2.01 -1.23
C ASN A 315 28.97 2.41 -0.47
N LYS A 316 29.78 1.42 -0.08
CA LYS A 316 31.05 1.67 0.60
C LYS A 316 32.10 2.20 -0.36
N ARG A 317 32.88 3.19 0.11
CA ARG A 317 34.04 3.76 -0.61
C ARG A 317 33.69 4.31 -2.00
N ASN A 318 32.41 4.64 -2.24
CA ASN A 318 31.89 5.06 -3.55
C ASN A 318 32.28 4.07 -4.65
N LEU A 319 32.09 2.76 -4.39
CA LEU A 319 32.34 1.70 -5.36
C LEU A 319 31.45 1.88 -6.60
N LEU A 320 30.17 2.18 -6.38
CA LEU A 320 29.27 2.64 -7.43
C LEU A 320 29.27 4.18 -7.54
N PRO A 321 29.15 4.75 -8.75
CA PRO A 321 29.03 4.04 -10.04
C PRO A 321 30.37 3.53 -10.58
N LEU A 322 30.30 2.45 -11.37
CA LEU A 322 31.41 1.84 -12.10
C LEU A 322 31.80 2.68 -13.32
N LYS A 323 32.61 3.72 -13.11
CA LYS A 323 33.08 4.58 -14.21
C LYS A 323 33.87 3.80 -15.26
N LYS A 324 33.42 3.79 -16.51
CA LYS A 324 34.04 3.07 -17.65
C LYS A 324 35.56 3.31 -17.75
N ASP A 325 36.00 4.56 -17.62
CA ASP A 325 37.43 4.89 -17.68
C ASP A 325 38.28 4.21 -16.59
N ARG A 326 37.69 3.97 -15.41
CA ARG A 326 38.36 3.26 -14.30
C ARG A 326 38.34 1.75 -14.48
N LEU A 327 37.48 1.24 -15.37
CA LEU A 327 37.37 -0.19 -15.71
C LEU A 327 38.23 -0.61 -16.89
N LYS A 328 38.85 0.33 -17.61
CA LYS A 328 39.72 -0.01 -18.74
C LYS A 328 40.81 -0.99 -18.30
N ASN A 329 40.92 -2.12 -19.00
CA ASN A 329 41.83 -3.24 -18.68
C ASN A 329 41.57 -3.95 -17.33
N ARG A 330 40.44 -3.67 -16.67
CA ARG A 330 39.98 -4.42 -15.49
C ARG A 330 39.17 -5.64 -15.92
N LYS A 331 39.10 -6.61 -15.01
CA LYS A 331 38.31 -7.82 -15.13
C LYS A 331 37.04 -7.67 -14.31
N LEU A 332 35.89 -7.68 -14.98
CA LEU A 332 34.57 -7.67 -14.36
C LEU A 332 34.01 -9.08 -14.35
N ALA A 333 33.62 -9.59 -13.19
CA ALA A 333 32.89 -10.84 -13.10
C ALA A 333 31.41 -10.55 -12.82
N ILE A 334 30.54 -11.12 -13.65
CA ILE A 334 29.09 -11.13 -13.46
C ILE A 334 28.73 -12.54 -12.99
N ILE A 335 28.20 -12.65 -11.77
CA ILE A 335 27.92 -13.95 -11.16
C ILE A 335 26.45 -14.00 -10.76
N GLY A 336 25.80 -15.14 -10.95
CA GLY A 336 24.40 -15.37 -10.57
C GLY A 336 23.50 -15.53 -11.78
N GLU A 337 22.65 -16.56 -11.75
CA GLU A 337 21.76 -16.92 -12.85
C GLU A 337 20.80 -15.78 -13.24
N TYR A 338 20.36 -14.97 -12.26
CA TYR A 338 19.47 -13.83 -12.51
C TYR A 338 20.09 -12.70 -13.36
N ALA A 339 21.40 -12.72 -13.61
CA ALA A 339 22.00 -11.81 -14.56
C ALA A 339 21.49 -12.06 -16.00
N LYS A 340 21.23 -13.33 -16.36
CA LYS A 340 20.69 -13.73 -17.68
C LYS A 340 19.20 -14.04 -17.62
N GLU A 341 18.77 -14.76 -16.59
CA GLU A 341 17.36 -15.12 -16.34
C GLU A 341 16.73 -14.08 -15.40
N THR A 342 16.67 -12.82 -15.82
CA THR A 342 16.27 -11.71 -14.94
C THR A 342 14.85 -11.87 -14.40
N ARG A 343 14.70 -11.75 -13.07
CA ARG A 343 13.41 -11.74 -12.38
C ARG A 343 12.69 -10.41 -12.65
N CYS A 344 11.81 -10.39 -13.64
CA CYS A 344 11.07 -9.19 -14.04
C CYS A 344 9.72 -9.01 -13.31
N GLN A 345 9.07 -10.09 -12.88
CA GLN A 345 7.72 -10.08 -12.30
C GLN A 345 7.52 -11.22 -11.30
N GLY A 346 6.41 -11.21 -10.56
CA GLY A 346 6.03 -12.32 -9.67
C GLY A 346 5.30 -13.42 -10.43
N ASP A 347 4.55 -14.25 -9.71
CA ASP A 347 3.76 -15.36 -10.26
C ASP A 347 2.28 -15.24 -9.87
N GLY A 348 1.39 -15.67 -10.75
CA GLY A 348 -0.05 -15.66 -10.53
C GLY A 348 -0.84 -15.31 -11.79
N ASN A 349 -2.13 -15.00 -11.61
CA ASN A 349 -3.01 -14.73 -12.75
C ASN A 349 -2.70 -13.42 -13.51
N SER A 350 -1.87 -12.57 -12.91
CA SER A 350 -1.46 -11.28 -13.46
C SER A 350 -0.17 -11.34 -14.28
N ASN A 351 0.37 -12.52 -14.57
CA ASN A 351 1.61 -12.67 -15.33
C ASN A 351 1.44 -12.05 -16.73
N VAL A 352 2.40 -11.20 -17.11
CA VAL A 352 2.45 -10.51 -18.40
C VAL A 352 3.47 -11.22 -19.27
N ILE A 353 3.14 -11.53 -20.52
CA ILE A 353 4.13 -11.99 -21.48
C ILE A 353 4.79 -10.77 -22.10
N PRO A 354 6.09 -10.51 -21.83
CA PRO A 354 6.73 -9.28 -22.23
C PRO A 354 6.99 -9.27 -23.74
N ILE A 355 6.72 -8.13 -24.39
CA ILE A 355 6.96 -7.94 -25.84
C ILE A 355 8.46 -7.86 -26.16
N MET A 356 9.20 -7.19 -25.29
CA MET A 356 10.65 -7.02 -25.34
C MET A 356 11.23 -7.54 -24.04
N PHE A 357 12.50 -7.94 -23.99
CA PHE A 357 13.10 -8.36 -22.74
C PHE A 357 14.58 -8.03 -22.69
N GLU A 358 14.96 -7.26 -21.68
CA GLU A 358 16.32 -6.80 -21.45
C GLU A 358 16.88 -7.48 -20.20
N ASN A 359 17.75 -8.47 -20.39
CA ASN A 359 18.47 -9.06 -19.27
C ASN A 359 19.70 -8.22 -18.91
N ALA A 360 20.07 -8.24 -17.62
CA ALA A 360 21.15 -7.40 -17.10
C ALA A 360 22.52 -7.74 -17.70
N TYR A 361 22.81 -9.02 -17.96
CA TYR A 361 24.10 -9.45 -18.51
C TYR A 361 24.34 -8.84 -19.90
N ASP A 362 23.39 -8.98 -20.81
CA ASP A 362 23.53 -8.49 -22.19
C ASP A 362 23.60 -6.97 -22.23
N GLU A 363 22.78 -6.26 -21.43
CA GLU A 363 22.83 -4.80 -21.37
C GLU A 363 24.15 -4.29 -20.77
N ILE A 364 24.71 -4.95 -19.75
CA ILE A 364 26.05 -4.61 -19.23
C ILE A 364 27.12 -4.84 -20.30
N VAL A 365 27.11 -5.98 -20.99
CA VAL A 365 28.06 -6.31 -22.07
C VAL A 365 27.99 -5.27 -23.19
N LYS A 366 26.78 -4.94 -23.65
CA LYS A 366 26.51 -3.91 -24.65
C LYS A 366 27.04 -2.55 -24.21
N LEU A 367 26.84 -2.19 -22.94
CA LEU A 367 27.25 -0.90 -22.40
C LEU A 367 28.78 -0.74 -22.34
N VAL A 368 29.52 -1.76 -21.90
CA VAL A 368 30.99 -1.66 -21.73
C VAL A 368 31.77 -2.01 -23.00
N GLY A 369 31.17 -2.76 -23.92
CA GLY A 369 31.79 -3.22 -25.15
C GLY A 369 33.08 -4.02 -24.88
N SER A 370 34.01 -3.96 -25.84
CA SER A 370 35.30 -4.69 -25.76
C SER A 370 36.34 -4.06 -24.84
N SER A 371 36.02 -2.94 -24.17
CA SER A 371 36.96 -2.17 -23.35
C SER A 371 37.22 -2.78 -21.96
N VAL A 372 36.36 -3.70 -21.53
CA VAL A 372 36.39 -4.39 -20.22
C VAL A 372 36.32 -5.89 -20.46
N LYS A 373 37.15 -6.68 -19.77
CA LYS A 373 37.08 -8.14 -19.88
C LYS A 373 36.02 -8.68 -18.93
N ILE A 374 34.93 -9.20 -19.48
CA ILE A 374 33.82 -9.80 -18.72
C ILE A 374 34.01 -11.30 -18.57
N TYR A 375 33.72 -11.80 -17.37
CA TYR A 375 33.57 -13.21 -17.05
C TYR A 375 32.16 -13.44 -16.51
N TYR A 376 31.55 -14.58 -16.83
CA TYR A 376 30.24 -14.97 -16.33
C TYR A 376 30.33 -16.33 -15.63
N GLU A 377 29.68 -16.45 -14.48
CA GLU A 377 29.46 -17.72 -13.80
C GLU A 377 28.02 -17.79 -13.29
N LYS A 378 27.37 -18.94 -13.46
CA LYS A 378 25.97 -19.14 -13.02
C LYS A 378 25.82 -19.06 -11.49
N GLY A 379 26.75 -19.67 -10.75
CA GLY A 379 26.86 -19.59 -9.29
C GLY A 379 25.84 -20.39 -8.47
N TYR A 380 24.58 -20.48 -8.91
CA TYR A 380 23.51 -21.27 -8.27
C TYR A 380 22.44 -21.66 -9.29
N ASN A 381 21.52 -22.55 -8.89
CA ASN A 381 20.36 -22.93 -9.68
C ASN A 381 19.08 -22.27 -9.15
N THR A 382 18.23 -21.79 -10.06
CA THR A 382 16.89 -21.25 -9.78
C THR A 382 15.79 -22.29 -9.98
N SER A 383 16.00 -23.25 -10.89
CA SER A 383 15.09 -24.36 -11.14
C SER A 383 15.37 -25.55 -10.22
N LYS A 384 14.30 -26.14 -9.66
CA LYS A 384 14.39 -27.38 -8.87
C LYS A 384 14.79 -28.61 -9.70
N ASN A 385 14.66 -28.54 -11.02
CA ASN A 385 14.95 -29.66 -11.94
C ASN A 385 16.34 -29.55 -12.59
N SER A 386 17.20 -28.63 -12.13
CA SER A 386 18.55 -28.51 -12.67
C SER A 386 19.40 -29.71 -12.27
N GLU A 387 20.17 -30.24 -13.23
CA GLU A 387 21.14 -31.33 -13.00
C GLU A 387 22.53 -30.80 -12.56
N ASP A 388 22.73 -29.49 -12.58
CA ASP A 388 24.02 -28.86 -12.22
C ASP A 388 24.32 -29.03 -10.71
N ASP A 389 25.52 -29.49 -10.36
CA ASP A 389 25.97 -29.57 -8.96
C ASP A 389 26.29 -28.18 -8.38
N ASN A 390 25.50 -27.75 -7.40
CA ASN A 390 25.67 -26.46 -6.71
C ASN A 390 27.07 -26.28 -6.09
N ASN A 391 27.76 -27.34 -5.69
CA ASN A 391 29.13 -27.20 -5.15
C ASN A 391 30.14 -26.85 -6.24
N THR A 392 30.00 -27.44 -7.42
CA THR A 392 30.80 -27.11 -8.60
C THR A 392 30.54 -25.67 -9.04
N LEU A 393 29.26 -25.27 -9.17
CA LEU A 393 28.88 -23.88 -9.51
C LEU A 393 29.48 -22.85 -8.53
N LEU A 394 29.43 -23.15 -7.23
CA LEU A 394 30.04 -22.31 -6.19
C LEU A 394 31.57 -22.23 -6.34
N ALA A 395 32.24 -23.35 -6.63
CA ALA A 395 33.69 -23.40 -6.78
C ALA A 395 34.18 -22.57 -7.98
N ASP A 396 33.48 -22.66 -9.11
CA ASP A 396 33.78 -21.89 -10.32
C ASP A 396 33.53 -20.39 -10.11
N ALA A 397 32.38 -20.03 -9.52
CA ALA A 397 32.08 -18.65 -9.15
C ALA A 397 33.14 -18.05 -8.22
N ARG A 398 33.59 -18.80 -7.21
CA ARG A 398 34.66 -18.37 -6.30
C ARG A 398 36.00 -18.22 -7.01
N LYS A 399 36.35 -19.14 -7.92
CA LYS A 399 37.59 -19.07 -8.70
C LYS A 399 37.61 -17.83 -9.59
N THR A 400 36.51 -17.56 -10.30
CA THR A 400 36.37 -16.37 -11.14
C THR A 400 36.42 -15.10 -10.29
N ALA A 401 35.73 -15.06 -9.15
CA ALA A 401 35.76 -13.94 -8.21
C ALA A 401 37.17 -13.61 -7.66
N CYS A 402 38.03 -14.61 -7.44
CA CYS A 402 39.42 -14.41 -7.00
C CYS A 402 40.29 -13.68 -8.04
N THR A 403 39.98 -13.85 -9.32
CA THR A 403 40.79 -13.29 -10.42
C THR A 403 40.25 -11.99 -10.98
N ALA A 404 39.01 -11.64 -10.66
CA ALA A 404 38.34 -10.43 -11.08
C ALA A 404 38.71 -9.23 -10.21
N ASP A 405 38.68 -8.03 -10.77
CA ASP A 405 38.88 -6.78 -10.02
C ASP A 405 37.59 -6.35 -9.30
N ILE A 406 36.43 -6.68 -9.87
CA ILE A 406 35.09 -6.33 -9.38
C ILE A 406 34.16 -7.51 -9.67
N VAL A 407 33.26 -7.81 -8.72
CA VAL A 407 32.18 -8.78 -8.91
C VAL A 407 30.84 -8.08 -8.77
N ILE A 408 29.95 -8.28 -9.74
CA ILE A 408 28.52 -7.99 -9.64
C ILE A 408 27.83 -9.33 -9.46
N LEU A 409 27.25 -9.54 -8.28
CA LEU A 409 26.57 -10.76 -7.88
C LEU A 409 25.06 -10.52 -7.84
N PHE A 410 24.34 -11.23 -8.70
CA PHE A 410 22.89 -11.22 -8.79
C PHE A 410 22.32 -12.33 -7.92
N VAL A 411 21.41 -11.99 -7.01
CA VAL A 411 20.72 -12.90 -6.07
C VAL A 411 19.30 -12.39 -5.84
N GLY A 412 18.42 -13.21 -5.27
CA GLY A 412 17.01 -12.83 -5.13
C GLY A 412 16.11 -14.00 -4.76
N THR A 413 14.81 -13.73 -4.70
CA THR A 413 13.79 -14.73 -4.41
C THR A 413 13.40 -15.50 -5.68
N PRO A 414 13.31 -16.85 -5.60
CA PRO A 414 12.71 -17.65 -6.66
C PRO A 414 11.26 -17.27 -6.95
N GLN A 415 10.79 -17.53 -8.16
CA GLN A 415 9.42 -17.21 -8.58
C GLN A 415 8.33 -17.69 -7.61
N TYR A 416 8.53 -18.86 -6.98
CA TYR A 416 7.55 -19.43 -6.05
C TYR A 416 7.47 -18.77 -4.67
N TYR A 417 8.33 -17.78 -4.37
CA TYR A 417 8.23 -16.93 -3.18
C TYR A 417 7.30 -15.73 -3.40
N ASP A 418 7.28 -15.17 -4.62
CA ASP A 418 6.50 -13.99 -4.97
C ASP A 418 5.29 -14.43 -5.80
N LYS A 419 4.35 -15.15 -5.18
CA LYS A 419 3.23 -15.77 -5.90
C LYS A 419 1.86 -15.55 -5.28
N GLU A 420 0.86 -15.52 -6.14
CA GLU A 420 -0.53 -15.76 -5.75
C GLU A 420 -0.68 -17.20 -5.17
N TYR A 421 -1.65 -17.38 -4.28
CA TYR A 421 -2.07 -18.66 -3.66
C TYR A 421 -1.18 -19.22 -2.54
N ALA A 422 -0.04 -18.62 -2.22
CA ALA A 422 0.69 -18.98 -1.01
C ALA A 422 1.56 -17.84 -0.49
N ASP A 423 1.76 -17.83 0.82
CA ASP A 423 2.67 -16.91 1.47
C ASP A 423 4.05 -17.53 1.74
N ASN A 424 5.02 -16.66 1.98
CA ASN A 424 6.35 -17.05 2.41
C ASN A 424 6.34 -17.54 3.87
N VAL A 425 7.27 -18.43 4.19
CA VAL A 425 7.45 -18.96 5.55
C VAL A 425 8.63 -18.32 6.29
N ASN A 426 9.49 -17.61 5.57
CA ASN A 426 10.63 -16.86 6.10
C ASN A 426 10.97 -15.70 5.13
N LEU A 427 11.91 -14.84 5.54
CA LEU A 427 12.37 -13.68 4.76
C LEU A 427 13.76 -13.88 4.16
N ASP A 428 14.37 -15.05 4.35
CA ASP A 428 15.75 -15.28 3.96
C ASP A 428 15.84 -15.52 2.44
N LEU A 429 16.93 -15.04 1.84
CA LEU A 429 17.34 -15.53 0.52
C LEU A 429 17.62 -17.03 0.58
N PRO A 430 17.49 -17.77 -0.55
CA PRO A 430 17.85 -19.18 -0.61
C PRO A 430 19.25 -19.45 -0.03
N THR A 431 19.37 -20.49 0.79
CA THR A 431 20.60 -20.82 1.54
C THR A 431 21.85 -20.89 0.66
N ASP A 432 21.72 -21.43 -0.55
CA ASP A 432 22.84 -21.55 -1.51
C ASP A 432 23.31 -20.18 -2.01
N GLN A 433 22.40 -19.23 -2.22
CA GLN A 433 22.76 -17.86 -2.59
C GLN A 433 23.43 -17.14 -1.41
N VAL A 434 22.93 -17.31 -0.17
CA VAL A 434 23.57 -16.75 1.03
C VAL A 434 24.99 -17.30 1.22
N LYS A 435 25.18 -18.62 0.98
CA LYS A 435 26.50 -19.26 1.01
C LYS A 435 27.41 -18.66 -0.07
N LEU A 436 26.92 -18.49 -1.29
CA LEU A 436 27.65 -17.89 -2.40
C LEU A 436 28.11 -16.46 -2.09
N ILE A 437 27.24 -15.59 -1.57
CA ILE A 437 27.59 -14.22 -1.16
C ILE A 437 28.76 -14.23 -0.16
N LYS A 438 28.66 -15.10 0.87
CA LYS A 438 29.68 -15.21 1.91
C LYS A 438 31.02 -15.71 1.37
N GLU A 439 31.02 -16.74 0.53
CA GLU A 439 32.24 -17.29 -0.05
C GLU A 439 32.92 -16.33 -1.04
N ILE A 440 32.14 -15.60 -1.85
CA ILE A 440 32.67 -14.58 -2.75
C ILE A 440 33.23 -13.39 -1.94
N GLY A 441 32.48 -12.86 -0.96
CA GLY A 441 32.95 -11.70 -0.17
C GLY A 441 34.16 -11.98 0.74
N LYS A 442 34.48 -13.25 0.99
CA LYS A 442 35.75 -13.64 1.62
C LYS A 442 36.95 -13.37 0.72
N VAL A 443 36.80 -13.53 -0.61
CA VAL A 443 37.89 -13.43 -1.59
C VAL A 443 37.85 -12.14 -2.43
N GLN A 444 36.71 -11.47 -2.53
CA GLN A 444 36.50 -10.25 -3.31
C GLN A 444 36.10 -9.09 -2.41
N LYS A 445 36.82 -7.97 -2.51
CA LYS A 445 36.59 -6.74 -1.73
C LYS A 445 35.93 -5.62 -2.53
N ASN A 446 35.57 -5.86 -3.78
CA ASN A 446 34.74 -4.98 -4.60
C ASN A 446 33.51 -5.77 -5.03
N LEU A 447 32.72 -6.22 -4.05
CA LEU A 447 31.52 -7.00 -4.27
C LEU A 447 30.28 -6.09 -4.28
N ILE A 448 29.60 -6.05 -5.42
CA ILE A 448 28.29 -5.44 -5.59
C ILE A 448 27.27 -6.57 -5.57
N VAL A 449 26.28 -6.50 -4.69
CA VAL A 449 25.14 -7.42 -4.67
C VAL A 449 23.92 -6.71 -5.24
N VAL A 450 23.26 -7.35 -6.21
CA VAL A 450 22.01 -6.90 -6.81
C VAL A 450 20.92 -7.87 -6.37
N LEU A 451 19.88 -7.34 -5.73
CA LEU A 451 18.73 -8.07 -5.21
C LEU A 451 17.55 -7.98 -6.16
N SER A 452 16.89 -9.11 -6.43
CA SER A 452 15.61 -9.15 -7.15
C SER A 452 14.57 -9.94 -6.36
N ASN A 453 13.62 -9.24 -5.73
CA ASN A 453 12.60 -9.81 -4.85
C ASN A 453 11.31 -8.98 -4.83
N GLY A 454 10.16 -9.61 -4.62
CA GLY A 454 8.87 -8.93 -4.60
C GLY A 454 8.47 -8.32 -3.25
N SER A 455 9.17 -8.71 -2.19
CA SER A 455 8.94 -8.33 -0.79
C SER A 455 10.29 -8.15 -0.07
N PRO A 456 10.35 -7.46 1.10
CA PRO A 456 11.59 -7.34 1.86
C PRO A 456 12.22 -8.68 2.24
N VAL A 457 13.54 -8.78 2.08
CA VAL A 457 14.34 -9.94 2.50
C VAL A 457 15.32 -9.58 3.62
N THR A 458 15.63 -10.56 4.48
CA THR A 458 16.63 -10.40 5.55
C THR A 458 18.05 -10.44 4.97
N ILE A 459 18.83 -9.41 5.29
CA ILE A 459 20.21 -9.29 4.78
C ILE A 459 21.29 -9.32 5.86
N SER A 460 20.91 -9.13 7.12
CA SER A 460 21.82 -9.04 8.28
C SER A 460 22.88 -10.15 8.33
N SER A 461 22.53 -11.37 7.91
CA SER A 461 23.43 -12.52 7.93
C SER A 461 24.59 -12.45 6.92
N TRP A 462 24.48 -11.61 5.87
CA TRP A 462 25.44 -11.54 4.78
C TRP A 462 25.82 -10.12 4.32
N ALA A 463 25.09 -9.07 4.71
CA ALA A 463 25.30 -7.69 4.27
C ALA A 463 26.74 -7.18 4.51
N LYS A 464 27.42 -7.66 5.55
CA LYS A 464 28.82 -7.29 5.85
C LYS A 464 29.83 -7.70 4.77
N TYR A 465 29.51 -8.71 3.95
CA TYR A 465 30.36 -9.21 2.87
C TYR A 465 30.24 -8.41 1.58
N ALA A 466 29.13 -7.68 1.40
CA ALA A 466 28.90 -6.81 0.25
C ALA A 466 29.40 -5.38 0.52
N ASP A 467 30.07 -4.77 -0.47
CA ASP A 467 30.50 -3.37 -0.40
C ASP A 467 29.43 -2.43 -0.95
N SER A 468 28.68 -2.87 -1.96
CA SER A 468 27.47 -2.18 -2.42
C SER A 468 26.30 -3.15 -2.51
N ILE A 469 25.09 -2.65 -2.25
CA ILE A 469 23.84 -3.41 -2.34
C ILE A 469 22.82 -2.54 -3.07
N LEU A 470 22.28 -3.07 -4.17
CA LEU A 470 21.16 -2.49 -4.91
C LEU A 470 19.93 -3.39 -4.70
N GLU A 471 18.83 -2.79 -4.27
CA GLU A 471 17.50 -3.40 -4.28
C GLU A 471 16.80 -3.00 -5.59
N THR A 472 16.46 -3.99 -6.40
CA THR A 472 15.86 -3.77 -7.73
C THR A 472 14.40 -4.19 -7.77
N TRP A 473 13.87 -4.82 -6.74
CA TRP A 473 12.54 -5.40 -6.72
C TRP A 473 12.35 -6.34 -7.92
N LEU A 474 11.24 -6.18 -8.64
CA LEU A 474 10.94 -6.84 -9.90
C LEU A 474 10.69 -5.75 -10.95
N LEU A 475 11.72 -5.47 -11.77
CA LEU A 475 11.83 -4.28 -12.63
C LEU A 475 11.08 -4.36 -13.97
N GLY A 476 10.28 -5.40 -14.22
CA GLY A 476 9.64 -5.58 -15.51
C GLY A 476 10.65 -5.83 -16.64
N GLN A 477 10.21 -5.58 -17.88
CA GLN A 477 10.88 -6.05 -19.09
C GLN A 477 12.16 -5.30 -19.45
N ALA A 478 12.27 -4.03 -19.05
CA ALA A 478 13.42 -3.16 -19.34
C ALA A 478 14.38 -2.99 -18.14
N GLY A 479 14.22 -3.86 -17.13
CA GLY A 479 14.97 -3.76 -15.89
C GLY A 479 16.48 -3.97 -16.04
N GLY A 480 16.91 -4.83 -16.97
CA GLY A 480 18.33 -5.08 -17.22
C GLY A 480 19.05 -3.84 -17.75
N GLY A 481 18.41 -3.08 -18.65
CA GLY A 481 18.94 -1.84 -19.20
C GLY A 481 19.05 -0.74 -18.15
N ALA A 482 17.96 -0.51 -17.40
CA ALA A 482 17.94 0.46 -16.30
C ALA A 482 19.02 0.16 -15.25
N LEU A 483 19.17 -1.12 -14.86
CA LEU A 483 20.20 -1.52 -13.92
C LEU A 483 21.61 -1.29 -14.47
N ALA A 484 21.86 -1.56 -15.75
CA ALA A 484 23.14 -1.26 -16.38
C ALA A 484 23.45 0.24 -16.35
N GLU A 485 22.45 1.10 -16.60
CA GLU A 485 22.64 2.55 -16.55
C GLU A 485 22.97 3.05 -15.13
N ILE A 486 22.30 2.51 -14.12
CA ILE A 486 22.59 2.79 -12.70
C ILE A 486 24.00 2.32 -12.33
N LEU A 487 24.34 1.05 -12.60
CA LEU A 487 25.63 0.45 -12.23
C LEU A 487 26.81 1.28 -12.75
N PHE A 488 26.68 1.87 -13.94
CA PHE A 488 27.75 2.62 -14.60
C PHE A 488 27.61 4.14 -14.47
N GLY A 489 26.59 4.64 -13.76
CA GLY A 489 26.40 6.06 -13.44
C GLY A 489 25.99 6.91 -14.63
N ILE A 490 25.35 6.29 -15.63
CA ILE A 490 24.59 7.01 -16.67
C ILE A 490 23.34 7.59 -16.02
N ALA A 491 22.70 6.77 -15.19
CA ALA A 491 21.63 7.13 -14.28
C ALA A 491 22.15 7.23 -12.84
N ASN A 492 21.41 7.95 -11.99
CA ASN A 492 21.67 8.05 -10.56
C ASN A 492 20.51 7.43 -9.78
N PRO A 493 20.75 6.43 -8.89
CA PRO A 493 19.68 5.81 -8.13
C PRO A 493 18.94 6.85 -7.31
N SER A 494 17.61 6.83 -7.43
CA SER A 494 16.70 7.76 -6.78
C SER A 494 15.56 7.08 -6.05
N GLY A 495 15.41 5.76 -6.15
CA GLY A 495 14.36 5.01 -5.47
C GLY A 495 14.49 5.08 -3.95
N LYS A 496 13.36 5.01 -3.26
CA LYS A 496 13.25 4.92 -1.79
C LYS A 496 12.35 3.75 -1.42
N LEU A 497 12.71 3.04 -0.36
CA LEU A 497 11.95 1.87 0.10
C LEU A 497 10.48 2.22 0.41
N PRO A 498 9.49 1.59 -0.25
CA PRO A 498 8.08 1.76 0.06
C PRO A 498 7.63 0.87 1.23
N THR A 499 8.52 0.02 1.76
CA THR A 499 8.28 -0.81 2.94
C THR A 499 9.57 -0.99 3.73
N THR A 500 9.44 -1.22 5.03
CA THR A 500 10.55 -1.38 5.98
C THR A 500 11.24 -2.73 5.79
N PHE A 501 12.58 -2.75 5.81
CA PHE A 501 13.36 -3.99 5.84
C PHE A 501 13.67 -4.37 7.30
N PRO A 502 13.00 -5.38 7.87
CA PRO A 502 13.29 -5.81 9.23
C PRO A 502 14.66 -6.50 9.33
N ILE A 503 15.26 -6.50 10.53
CA ILE A 503 16.49 -7.26 10.80
C ILE A 503 16.22 -8.77 10.74
N GLN A 504 15.07 -9.18 11.28
CA GLN A 504 14.62 -10.57 11.35
C GLN A 504 13.09 -10.63 11.38
N LEU A 505 12.53 -11.78 10.99
CA LEU A 505 11.08 -11.98 10.95
C LEU A 505 10.41 -11.79 12.33
N SER A 506 11.08 -12.15 13.43
CA SER A 506 10.51 -12.02 14.78
C SER A 506 10.35 -10.58 15.26
N ASP A 507 10.91 -9.61 14.54
CA ASP A 507 10.74 -8.18 14.84
C ASP A 507 9.50 -7.60 14.16
N THR A 508 8.83 -8.33 13.26
CA THR A 508 7.65 -7.82 12.56
C THR A 508 6.42 -7.78 13.47
N PRO A 509 5.52 -6.80 13.30
CA PRO A 509 4.30 -6.70 14.11
C PRO A 509 3.41 -7.95 14.03
N THR A 510 3.48 -8.67 12.91
CA THR A 510 2.63 -9.83 12.61
C THR A 510 3.26 -11.17 12.97
N TYR A 511 4.47 -11.21 13.56
CA TYR A 511 5.21 -12.47 13.76
C TYR A 511 4.42 -13.54 14.53
N LEU A 512 3.67 -13.12 15.56
CA LEU A 512 2.89 -14.04 16.39
C LEU A 512 1.52 -14.39 15.79
N ASP A 513 1.00 -13.54 14.89
CA ASP A 513 -0.40 -13.55 14.44
C ASP A 513 -0.46 -13.32 12.92
N TYR A 514 0.10 -14.29 12.17
CA TYR A 514 0.06 -14.32 10.70
C TYR A 514 -0.84 -15.44 10.14
N ILE A 515 -0.89 -16.59 10.81
CA ILE A 515 -1.77 -17.70 10.47
C ILE A 515 -2.54 -18.06 11.73
N ASP A 516 -3.85 -18.19 11.61
CA ASP A 516 -4.72 -18.68 12.67
C ASP A 516 -5.38 -20.00 12.24
N SER A 517 -5.29 -21.03 13.08
CA SER A 517 -5.80 -22.37 12.75
C SER A 517 -7.32 -22.43 12.63
N GLU A 518 -8.03 -21.48 13.24
CA GLU A 518 -9.48 -21.39 13.19
C GLU A 518 -9.98 -20.43 12.09
N ASN A 519 -9.06 -19.87 11.27
CA ASN A 519 -9.34 -18.86 10.26
C ASN A 519 -10.01 -17.60 10.84
N ASN A 520 -9.68 -17.24 12.08
CA ASN A 520 -10.19 -16.09 12.82
C ASN A 520 -9.02 -15.21 13.28
N LEU A 521 -8.36 -14.57 12.32
CA LEU A 521 -7.11 -13.86 12.52
C LEU A 521 -7.32 -12.46 13.09
N GLN A 522 -6.77 -12.20 14.27
CA GLN A 522 -6.80 -10.87 14.91
C GLN A 522 -5.63 -10.01 14.46
N TYR A 523 -5.91 -8.80 14.00
CA TYR A 523 -4.88 -7.81 13.66
C TYR A 523 -4.45 -7.05 14.92
N LYS A 524 -3.76 -7.77 15.82
CA LYS A 524 -3.41 -7.28 17.17
C LYS A 524 -2.41 -6.13 17.16
N GLU A 525 -1.72 -5.91 16.04
CA GLU A 525 -0.85 -4.76 15.89
C GLU A 525 -1.62 -3.43 15.78
N GLY A 526 -2.93 -3.46 15.53
CA GLY A 526 -3.75 -2.26 15.40
C GLY A 526 -3.18 -1.28 14.34
N PRO A 527 -3.14 0.05 14.61
CA PRO A 527 -2.62 1.03 13.64
C PRO A 527 -1.10 0.96 13.48
N PHE A 528 -0.41 0.06 14.19
CA PHE A 528 1.04 -0.10 14.15
C PHE A 528 1.44 -1.10 13.05
N VAL A 529 1.24 -0.70 11.79
CA VAL A 529 1.69 -1.45 10.60
C VAL A 529 2.95 -0.81 10.02
N GLY A 530 3.94 -1.63 9.65
CA GLY A 530 5.19 -1.14 9.05
C GLY A 530 6.00 -0.23 9.99
N TYR A 531 6.58 0.85 9.46
CA TYR A 531 7.38 1.81 10.23
C TYR A 531 6.65 2.39 11.45
N ARG A 532 5.32 2.47 11.43
CA ARG A 532 4.50 2.91 12.58
C ARG A 532 4.79 2.06 13.81
N TYR A 533 4.94 0.74 13.64
CA TYR A 533 5.31 -0.19 14.70
C TYR A 533 6.76 -0.01 15.14
N TYR A 534 7.69 -0.07 14.19
CA TYR A 534 9.12 -0.06 14.50
C TYR A 534 9.54 1.23 15.20
N ASP A 535 8.96 2.36 14.80
CA ASP A 535 9.22 3.64 15.44
C ASP A 535 8.59 3.71 16.83
N LYS A 536 7.34 3.25 16.99
CA LYS A 536 6.66 3.24 18.31
C LYS A 536 7.34 2.34 19.32
N LYS A 537 7.80 1.17 18.89
CA LYS A 537 8.55 0.23 19.74
C LYS A 537 10.03 0.61 19.88
N ASN A 538 10.50 1.62 19.15
CA ASN A 538 11.91 2.00 19.06
C ASN A 538 12.81 0.79 18.73
N ILE A 539 12.39 -0.01 17.75
CA ILE A 539 13.12 -1.18 17.26
C ILE A 539 14.02 -0.75 16.09
N ASN A 540 15.23 -1.29 16.06
CA ASN A 540 16.13 -1.12 14.93
C ASN A 540 15.68 -1.99 13.76
N VAL A 541 15.78 -1.42 12.57
CA VAL A 541 15.48 -2.08 11.30
C VAL A 541 16.73 -2.03 10.43
N GLU A 542 16.85 -2.93 9.47
CA GLU A 542 18.00 -2.93 8.57
C GLU A 542 17.96 -1.66 7.70
N PHE A 543 16.81 -1.39 7.09
CA PHE A 543 16.55 -0.13 6.40
C PHE A 543 15.13 0.35 6.69
N PRO A 544 14.95 1.62 7.06
CA PRO A 544 13.64 2.16 7.39
C PRO A 544 12.83 2.51 6.14
N PHE A 545 11.51 2.60 6.30
CA PHE A 545 10.61 3.15 5.29
C PHE A 545 11.11 4.50 4.74
N GLY A 546 11.02 4.66 3.42
CA GLY A 546 11.48 5.85 2.71
C GLY A 546 12.99 5.97 2.58
N PHE A 547 13.79 4.94 2.90
CA PHE A 547 15.26 4.99 2.77
C PHE A 547 15.74 4.70 1.35
N GLY A 548 16.81 5.39 0.93
CA GLY A 548 17.55 5.09 -0.30
C GLY A 548 18.68 6.10 -0.51
N LEU A 549 19.86 5.61 -0.87
CA LEU A 549 21.04 6.42 -1.14
C LEU A 549 21.04 6.92 -2.60
N SER A 550 21.87 7.93 -2.86
CA SER A 550 22.12 8.48 -4.19
C SER A 550 23.63 8.57 -4.44
N TYR A 551 24.06 8.72 -5.69
CA TYR A 551 25.43 9.10 -6.04
C TYR A 551 25.73 10.57 -5.74
N THR A 552 24.70 11.37 -5.47
CA THR A 552 24.83 12.76 -5.02
C THR A 552 24.35 12.94 -3.58
N THR A 553 24.42 14.17 -3.07
CA THR A 553 23.98 14.52 -1.71
C THR A 553 23.05 15.72 -1.78
N PHE A 554 22.08 15.77 -0.86
CA PHE A 554 21.10 16.85 -0.79
C PHE A 554 21.08 17.50 0.58
N LYS A 555 20.80 18.80 0.62
CA LYS A 555 20.63 19.60 1.83
C LYS A 555 19.23 20.21 1.86
N TYR A 556 18.59 20.11 3.02
CA TYR A 556 17.28 20.67 3.32
C TYR A 556 17.47 21.96 4.14
N SER A 557 16.71 23.02 3.84
CA SER A 557 16.77 24.28 4.59
C SER A 557 15.48 25.09 4.48
N ASN A 558 15.40 26.17 5.27
CA ASN A 558 14.36 27.19 5.20
C ASN A 558 12.91 26.65 5.30
N LEU A 559 12.64 25.77 6.26
CA LEU A 559 11.28 25.32 6.54
C LEU A 559 10.45 26.49 7.08
N THR A 560 9.37 26.83 6.36
CA THR A 560 8.39 27.84 6.75
C THR A 560 6.98 27.28 6.68
N LEU A 561 6.13 27.77 7.56
CA LEU A 561 4.69 27.52 7.61
C LEU A 561 4.03 28.89 7.44
N ASP A 562 2.94 28.97 6.68
CA ASP A 562 2.16 30.22 6.56
C ASP A 562 1.34 30.53 7.82
N LYS A 563 1.13 29.53 8.69
CA LYS A 563 0.40 29.64 9.96
C LYS A 563 1.14 28.93 11.10
N ASP A 564 1.00 29.46 12.30
CA ASP A 564 1.46 28.82 13.55
C ASP A 564 0.31 28.15 14.32
N ILE A 565 -0.94 28.50 13.99
CA ILE A 565 -2.17 27.93 14.56
C ILE A 565 -3.09 27.49 13.42
N LEU A 566 -3.57 26.25 13.46
CA LEU A 566 -4.60 25.72 12.57
C LEU A 566 -5.93 25.57 13.29
N THR A 567 -7.00 25.95 12.61
CA THR A 567 -8.38 25.71 13.01
C THR A 567 -9.06 24.75 12.04
N ASP A 568 -10.30 24.36 12.34
CA ASP A 568 -11.08 23.48 11.48
C ASP A 568 -11.25 24.05 10.06
N ASN A 569 -11.07 23.19 9.05
CA ASN A 569 -11.14 23.53 7.62
C ASN A 569 -10.05 24.48 7.10
N ASP A 570 -9.02 24.76 7.90
CA ASP A 570 -7.83 25.41 7.38
C ASP A 570 -7.05 24.51 6.41
N THR A 571 -6.28 25.18 5.55
CA THR A 571 -5.16 24.60 4.82
C THR A 571 -3.85 25.20 5.33
N LEU A 572 -2.80 24.41 5.37
CA LEU A 572 -1.45 24.78 5.79
C LEU A 572 -0.51 24.72 4.58
N GLU A 573 0.10 25.85 4.24
CA GLU A 573 1.15 25.91 3.23
C GLU A 573 2.52 25.73 3.90
N ILE A 574 3.24 24.69 3.46
CA ILE A 574 4.53 24.30 4.03
C ILE A 574 5.57 24.45 2.93
N LYS A 575 6.56 25.32 3.12
CA LYS A 575 7.63 25.57 2.15
C LYS A 575 8.98 25.21 2.71
N LEU A 576 9.85 24.67 1.88
CA LEU A 576 11.26 24.43 2.19
C LEU A 576 12.11 24.53 0.94
N LYS A 577 13.44 24.51 1.11
CA LYS A 577 14.39 24.42 0.01
C LYS A 577 15.19 23.14 0.05
N VAL A 578 15.40 22.56 -1.13
CA VAL A 578 16.27 21.40 -1.34
C VAL A 578 17.37 21.78 -2.32
N LYS A 579 18.62 21.58 -1.91
CA LYS A 579 19.81 21.83 -2.73
C LYS A 579 20.57 20.54 -2.98
N ASN A 580 20.95 20.29 -4.23
CA ASN A 580 21.92 19.26 -4.56
C ASN A 580 23.34 19.78 -4.27
N THR A 581 24.00 19.19 -3.29
CA THR A 581 25.35 19.59 -2.83
C THR A 581 26.45 18.66 -3.35
N GLY A 582 26.11 17.65 -4.15
CA GLY A 582 27.09 16.73 -4.72
C GLY A 582 27.45 17.07 -6.17
N LYS A 583 28.00 16.07 -6.87
CA LYS A 583 28.60 16.25 -8.21
C LYS A 583 27.80 15.62 -9.35
N TYR A 584 26.73 14.91 -9.02
CA TYR A 584 25.89 14.22 -9.99
C TYR A 584 24.54 14.92 -10.03
N PHE A 585 23.93 14.98 -11.22
CA PHE A 585 22.49 15.16 -11.31
C PHE A 585 21.82 14.06 -10.49
N GLY A 586 20.73 14.39 -9.80
CA GLY A 586 19.98 13.41 -9.02
C GLY A 586 18.57 13.88 -8.73
N LYS A 587 17.71 12.91 -8.43
CA LYS A 587 16.36 13.14 -7.95
C LYS A 587 16.33 12.86 -6.44
N GLU A 588 15.67 13.71 -5.67
CA GLU A 588 15.46 13.53 -4.23
C GLU A 588 13.97 13.49 -3.93
N ILE A 589 13.58 12.65 -2.97
CA ILE A 589 12.19 12.52 -2.51
C ILE A 589 12.09 13.20 -1.14
N VAL A 590 11.32 14.28 -1.09
CA VAL A 590 11.00 15.01 0.14
C VAL A 590 9.79 14.36 0.77
N GLN A 591 9.93 13.88 2.00
CA GLN A 591 8.88 13.20 2.75
C GLN A 591 8.43 14.08 3.91
N LEU A 592 7.12 14.26 4.05
CA LEU A 592 6.50 15.06 5.11
C LEU A 592 5.71 14.15 6.05
N TYR A 593 6.09 14.18 7.33
CA TYR A 593 5.44 13.46 8.41
C TYR A 593 4.82 14.42 9.41
N ILE A 594 3.72 14.01 10.02
CA ILE A 594 3.09 14.72 11.14
C ILE A 594 3.20 13.88 12.40
N LYS A 595 3.58 14.52 13.51
CA LYS A 595 3.61 13.94 14.85
C LYS A 595 2.67 14.73 15.76
N ASN A 596 1.75 14.04 16.43
CA ASN A 596 1.07 14.61 17.58
C ASN A 596 1.98 14.45 18.82
N THR A 597 2.32 15.56 19.47
CA THR A 597 3.23 15.55 20.64
C THR A 597 2.51 15.43 21.98
N ASP A 598 1.18 15.60 21.97
CA ASP A 598 0.33 15.58 23.17
C ASP A 598 -1.00 14.90 22.85
N SER A 599 -0.94 13.57 22.70
CA SER A 599 -2.11 12.72 22.45
C SER A 599 -2.38 11.83 23.64
N ASN A 600 -3.65 11.72 24.02
CA ASN A 600 -4.08 10.82 25.09
C ASN A 600 -4.47 9.42 24.58
N ILE A 601 -4.44 9.22 23.26
CA ILE A 601 -4.70 7.93 22.63
C ILE A 601 -3.42 7.30 22.08
N LEU A 602 -3.43 5.97 21.99
CA LEU A 602 -2.30 5.21 21.50
C LEU A 602 -2.16 5.38 19.98
N ARG A 603 -1.17 6.18 19.55
CA ARG A 603 -0.90 6.49 18.13
C ARG A 603 0.53 6.14 17.68
N PRO A 604 0.76 5.96 16.37
CA PRO A 604 2.10 5.97 15.79
C PRO A 604 2.90 7.20 16.21
N GLU A 605 4.23 7.07 16.27
CA GLU A 605 5.11 8.22 16.62
C GLU A 605 5.02 9.37 15.63
N LYS A 606 4.75 9.03 14.36
CA LYS A 606 4.55 9.95 13.25
C LYS A 606 3.94 9.20 12.08
N GLU A 607 3.31 9.92 11.18
CA GLU A 607 2.65 9.37 10.00
C GLU A 607 3.02 10.18 8.76
N LEU A 608 3.31 9.52 7.64
CA LEU A 608 3.49 10.16 6.34
C LEU A 608 2.17 10.83 5.96
N LYS A 609 2.23 12.07 5.47
CA LYS A 609 1.06 12.82 4.99
C LYS A 609 1.21 13.35 3.58
N ALA A 610 2.44 13.64 3.16
CA ALA A 610 2.71 14.03 1.78
C ALA A 610 4.16 13.70 1.38
N PHE A 611 4.39 13.64 0.07
CA PHE A 611 5.72 13.50 -0.50
C PHE A 611 5.78 14.18 -1.87
N THR A 612 6.99 14.49 -2.32
CA THR A 612 7.23 14.95 -3.70
C THR A 612 8.65 14.62 -4.14
N LYS A 613 8.82 14.40 -5.44
CA LYS A 613 10.11 14.10 -6.06
C LYS A 613 10.62 15.32 -6.82
N VAL A 614 11.88 15.68 -6.61
CA VAL A 614 12.52 16.84 -7.26
C VAL A 614 13.84 16.45 -7.92
N SER A 615 13.97 16.83 -9.19
CA SER A 615 15.20 16.67 -9.99
C SER A 615 16.09 17.90 -9.83
N LEU A 616 17.38 17.71 -9.55
CA LEU A 616 18.33 18.79 -9.31
C LEU A 616 19.68 18.52 -9.98
N PHE A 617 20.16 19.46 -10.80
CA PHE A 617 21.56 19.50 -11.24
C PHE A 617 22.50 19.80 -10.06
N PRO A 618 23.81 19.48 -10.17
CA PRO A 618 24.79 19.88 -9.17
C PRO A 618 24.69 21.38 -8.83
N ASP A 619 24.72 21.71 -7.55
CA ASP A 619 24.58 23.06 -6.99
C ASP A 619 23.23 23.77 -7.20
N GLU A 620 22.27 23.14 -7.91
CA GLU A 620 20.91 23.65 -8.05
C GLU A 620 20.16 23.59 -6.71
N GLU A 621 19.34 24.60 -6.44
CA GLU A 621 18.43 24.69 -5.30
C GLU A 621 17.01 24.95 -5.81
N LYS A 622 16.04 24.16 -5.33
CA LYS A 622 14.60 24.35 -5.63
C LYS A 622 13.82 24.56 -4.34
N GLU A 623 12.79 25.39 -4.44
CA GLU A 623 11.75 25.47 -3.42
C GLU A 623 10.73 24.35 -3.64
N VAL A 624 10.29 23.75 -2.55
CA VAL A 624 9.26 22.70 -2.49
C VAL A 624 8.15 23.19 -1.59
N SER A 625 6.90 22.99 -2.02
CA SER A 625 5.71 23.36 -1.26
C SER A 625 4.77 22.17 -1.10
N PHE A 626 4.20 22.02 0.09
CA PHE A 626 3.07 21.14 0.38
C PHE A 626 1.87 21.96 0.81
N LEU A 627 0.68 21.48 0.44
CA LEU A 627 -0.58 21.98 0.96
C LEU A 627 -1.24 20.83 1.72
N ILE A 628 -1.43 21.03 3.02
CA ILE A 628 -1.98 20.01 3.93
C ILE A 628 -3.28 20.55 4.51
N ASP A 629 -4.34 19.74 4.51
CA ASP A 629 -5.62 20.09 5.11
C ASP A 629 -5.58 19.80 6.62
N THR A 630 -6.32 20.54 7.45
CA THR A 630 -6.40 20.22 8.90
C THR A 630 -6.88 18.78 9.14
N LYS A 631 -7.64 18.18 8.21
CA LYS A 631 -8.06 16.77 8.28
C LYS A 631 -6.88 15.78 8.24
N ASP A 632 -5.71 16.15 7.72
CA ASP A 632 -4.53 15.26 7.72
C ASP A 632 -3.95 15.04 9.13
N PHE A 633 -4.37 15.86 10.12
CA PHE A 633 -4.03 15.74 11.54
C PHE A 633 -4.98 14.84 12.32
N SER A 634 -6.06 14.37 11.71
CA SER A 634 -7.11 13.60 12.38
C SER A 634 -6.67 12.19 12.78
N HIS A 635 -7.48 11.57 13.63
CA HIS A 635 -7.50 10.14 13.90
C HIS A 635 -8.96 9.66 13.92
N TYR A 636 -9.17 8.35 13.85
CA TYR A 636 -10.51 7.79 13.92
C TYR A 636 -10.89 7.50 15.37
N ASP A 637 -11.89 8.22 15.91
CA ASP A 637 -12.37 8.02 17.27
C ASP A 637 -13.54 7.04 17.30
N ILE A 638 -13.29 5.88 17.90
CA ILE A 638 -14.25 4.77 18.01
C ILE A 638 -15.46 5.12 18.89
N ASN A 639 -15.36 6.13 19.77
CA ASN A 639 -16.48 6.51 20.64
C ASN A 639 -17.51 7.36 19.90
N THR A 640 -17.07 8.10 18.89
CA THR A 640 -17.91 8.97 18.05
C THR A 640 -18.16 8.38 16.66
N ASN A 641 -17.47 7.29 16.28
CA ASN A 641 -17.48 6.70 14.94
C ASN A 641 -17.19 7.75 13.85
N SER A 642 -16.21 8.61 14.10
CA SER A 642 -15.89 9.73 13.21
C SER A 642 -14.41 10.10 13.25
N TRP A 643 -13.96 10.79 12.20
CA TRP A 643 -12.63 11.41 12.18
C TRP A 643 -12.64 12.67 13.03
N VAL A 644 -11.72 12.74 13.99
CA VAL A 644 -11.61 13.86 14.93
C VAL A 644 -10.17 14.36 15.03
N ILE A 645 -10.01 15.61 15.47
CA ILE A 645 -8.72 16.28 15.57
C ILE A 645 -8.52 16.70 17.02
N GLU A 646 -7.43 16.28 17.65
CA GLU A 646 -7.10 16.71 19.01
C GLU A 646 -6.57 18.15 18.99
N SER A 647 -7.05 18.99 19.89
CA SER A 647 -6.39 20.27 20.14
C SER A 647 -5.04 20.03 20.81
N GLY A 648 -3.99 20.71 20.36
CA GLY A 648 -2.68 20.58 20.97
C GLY A 648 -1.50 20.87 20.04
N PRO A 649 -0.28 20.71 20.56
CA PRO A 649 0.95 20.84 19.79
C PRO A 649 1.20 19.64 18.87
N TYR A 650 1.44 19.93 17.61
CA TYR A 650 1.93 19.00 16.59
C TYR A 650 3.30 19.44 16.08
N GLU A 651 4.04 18.49 15.50
CA GLU A 651 5.31 18.74 14.85
C GLU A 651 5.24 18.30 13.38
N ILE A 652 5.57 19.22 12.47
CA ILE A 652 5.81 18.93 11.06
C ILE A 652 7.26 18.49 10.93
N LEU A 653 7.48 17.29 10.40
CA LEU A 653 8.80 16.67 10.25
C LEU A 653 9.08 16.43 8.77
N ILE A 654 10.23 16.89 8.27
CA ILE A 654 10.59 16.76 6.85
C ILE A 654 12.00 16.22 6.66
N GLY A 655 12.14 15.30 5.71
CA GLY A 655 13.43 14.76 5.32
C GLY A 655 13.40 13.80 4.15
N LYS A 656 14.38 12.90 4.12
CA LYS A 656 14.62 11.99 2.99
C LYS A 656 14.31 10.52 3.30
N SER A 657 13.95 10.21 4.53
CA SER A 657 13.46 8.90 5.00
C SER A 657 12.72 9.08 6.33
N SER A 658 11.93 8.08 6.75
CA SER A 658 11.24 8.08 8.06
C SER A 658 12.17 8.20 9.28
N ARG A 659 13.48 7.99 9.12
CA ARG A 659 14.49 8.11 10.20
C ARG A 659 15.61 9.11 9.90
N ASP A 660 15.46 9.94 8.86
CA ASP A 660 16.39 11.04 8.55
C ASP A 660 15.57 12.29 8.18
N LEU A 661 15.18 13.02 9.24
CA LEU A 661 14.25 14.14 9.24
C LEU A 661 14.95 15.40 9.78
N PRO A 662 15.81 16.06 8.98
CA PRO A 662 16.65 17.17 9.43
C PRO A 662 15.90 18.47 9.71
N LEU A 663 14.66 18.62 9.22
CA LEU A 663 13.84 19.80 9.44
C LEU A 663 12.62 19.45 10.29
N SER A 664 12.34 20.28 11.29
CA SER A 664 11.08 20.24 12.01
C SER A 664 10.56 21.63 12.35
N LYS A 665 9.24 21.76 12.49
CA LYS A 665 8.59 22.97 12.98
C LYS A 665 7.31 22.63 13.72
N ASN A 666 7.10 23.27 14.87
CA ASN A 666 5.90 23.11 15.67
C ASN A 666 4.73 23.89 15.08
N ILE A 667 3.54 23.36 15.27
CA ILE A 667 2.28 24.03 14.96
C ILE A 667 1.26 23.67 16.04
N TYR A 668 0.37 24.60 16.37
CA TYR A 668 -0.72 24.32 17.29
C TYR A 668 -2.01 24.08 16.52
N VAL A 669 -2.74 23.02 16.84
CA VAL A 669 -4.06 22.76 16.27
C VAL A 669 -5.11 23.09 17.32
N GLN A 670 -6.10 23.88 16.93
CA GLN A 670 -7.24 24.24 17.75
C GLN A 670 -8.52 23.69 17.11
N SER A 671 -9.04 22.63 17.73
CA SER A 671 -10.24 21.91 17.32
C SER A 671 -11.31 22.00 18.42
N PRO A 672 -12.60 22.12 18.07
CA PRO A 672 -13.70 22.10 19.03
C PRO A 672 -13.96 20.69 19.59
N TYR A 673 -13.27 19.66 19.09
CA TYR A 673 -13.38 18.30 19.61
C TYR A 673 -13.05 18.23 21.10
N LEU A 674 -13.96 17.63 21.84
CA LEU A 674 -13.76 17.23 23.23
C LEU A 674 -13.85 15.70 23.28
N PRO A 675 -12.86 15.00 23.85
CA PRO A 675 -12.93 13.55 23.99
C PRO A 675 -14.22 13.14 24.70
N LYS A 676 -15.02 12.31 24.03
CA LYS A 676 -16.25 11.79 24.62
C LYS A 676 -15.89 10.67 25.60
N THR A 677 -15.88 10.98 26.89
CA THR A 677 -15.76 9.96 27.94
C THR A 677 -17.13 9.37 28.21
N ASN A 678 -17.26 8.04 28.14
CA ASN A 678 -18.46 7.37 28.64
C ASN A 678 -18.39 7.29 30.16
N TYR A 679 -19.00 8.28 30.82
CA TYR A 679 -19.02 8.38 32.27
C TYR A 679 -19.97 7.32 32.85
N THR A 680 -19.43 6.46 33.70
CA THR A 680 -20.19 5.48 34.46
C THR A 680 -20.04 5.76 35.95
N ARG A 681 -20.83 5.07 36.79
CA ARG A 681 -20.64 5.12 38.25
C ARG A 681 -19.23 4.69 38.68
N ASP A 682 -18.53 3.93 37.85
CA ASP A 682 -17.20 3.41 38.13
C ASP A 682 -16.08 4.35 37.64
N THR A 683 -16.41 5.37 36.85
CA THR A 683 -15.48 6.41 36.40
C THR A 683 -14.91 7.18 37.60
N LEU A 684 -13.60 7.44 37.60
CA LEU A 684 -12.95 8.12 38.71
C LEU A 684 -13.35 9.58 38.75
N ALA A 685 -13.47 10.16 39.95
CA ALA A 685 -13.87 11.55 40.10
C ALA A 685 -12.94 12.53 39.36
N GLN A 686 -11.65 12.21 39.22
CA GLN A 686 -10.71 13.04 38.45
C GLN A 686 -11.05 13.14 36.95
N ASP A 687 -11.64 12.10 36.37
CA ASP A 687 -11.94 12.07 34.93
C ASP A 687 -13.07 13.08 34.61
N PHE A 688 -14.01 13.27 35.56
CA PHE A 688 -15.02 14.32 35.47
C PHE A 688 -14.46 15.73 35.61
N LEU A 689 -13.22 15.91 36.09
CA LEU A 689 -12.60 17.23 36.19
C LEU A 689 -11.98 17.70 34.86
N ILE A 690 -11.86 16.80 33.88
CA ILE A 690 -11.30 17.11 32.55
C ILE A 690 -12.29 17.96 31.75
N ASN A 691 -13.57 17.58 31.74
CA ASN A 691 -14.62 18.31 31.04
C ASN A 691 -15.11 19.50 31.90
N PRO A 692 -15.09 20.76 31.39
CA PRO A 692 -15.49 21.93 32.16
C PRO A 692 -16.92 21.87 32.74
N LYS A 693 -17.86 21.23 32.04
CA LYS A 693 -19.26 21.09 32.48
C LYS A 693 -19.36 20.18 33.71
N THR A 694 -18.72 19.01 33.66
CA THR A 694 -18.73 18.05 34.77
C THR A 694 -17.83 18.49 35.92
N LYS A 695 -16.73 19.20 35.62
CA LYS A 695 -15.83 19.78 36.62
C LYS A 695 -16.57 20.70 37.58
N ALA A 696 -17.44 21.56 37.06
CA ALA A 696 -18.24 22.48 37.85
C ALA A 696 -19.16 21.79 38.88
N ILE A 697 -19.47 20.50 38.68
CA ILE A 697 -20.30 19.69 39.58
C ILE A 697 -19.44 18.86 40.54
N VAL A 698 -18.38 18.22 40.03
CA VAL A 698 -17.57 17.27 40.80
C VAL A 698 -16.53 17.97 41.69
N GLU A 699 -15.96 19.09 41.28
CA GLU A 699 -14.96 19.81 42.09
C GLU A 699 -15.54 20.32 43.44
N PRO A 700 -16.76 20.89 43.50
CA PRO A 700 -17.41 21.20 44.77
C PRO A 700 -17.74 19.96 45.61
N LEU A 701 -18.14 18.86 44.98
CA LEU A 701 -18.44 17.59 45.66
C LEU A 701 -17.21 17.06 46.41
N LEU A 702 -16.04 17.04 45.75
CA LEU A 702 -14.78 16.61 46.35
C LEU A 702 -14.40 17.48 47.54
N SER A 703 -14.56 18.80 47.39
CA SER A 703 -14.26 19.78 48.43
C SER A 703 -15.18 19.61 49.65
N SER A 704 -16.50 19.45 49.41
CA SER A 704 -17.49 19.23 50.47
C SER A 704 -17.29 17.91 51.19
N ALA A 705 -16.93 16.85 50.47
CA ALA A 705 -16.62 15.55 51.07
C ALA A 705 -15.37 15.61 51.96
N ALA A 706 -14.36 16.41 51.60
CA ALA A 706 -13.14 16.55 52.41
C ALA A 706 -13.41 17.39 53.67
N GLN A 707 -14.19 18.47 53.53
CA GLN A 707 -14.59 19.35 54.64
C GLN A 707 -15.45 18.63 55.69
N SER A 708 -16.26 17.64 55.28
CA SER A 708 -17.09 16.87 56.23
C SER A 708 -16.26 15.95 57.14
N ILE A 709 -15.03 15.62 56.75
CA ILE A 709 -14.13 14.73 57.50
C ILE A 709 -13.21 15.51 58.43
N THR A 710 -12.68 16.65 57.98
CA THR A 710 -11.70 17.44 58.75
C THR A 710 -11.81 18.93 58.48
N SER A 711 -11.60 19.75 59.51
CA SER A 711 -11.47 21.21 59.39
C SER A 711 -10.04 21.68 59.11
N ASP A 712 -9.05 20.79 59.14
CA ASP A 712 -7.64 21.11 58.83
C ASP A 712 -7.42 21.19 57.31
N THR A 713 -6.97 22.35 56.81
CA THR A 713 -6.84 22.63 55.37
C THR A 713 -5.81 21.75 54.67
N ASN A 714 -4.69 21.42 55.33
CA ASN A 714 -3.66 20.56 54.75
C ASN A 714 -4.14 19.11 54.64
N ALA A 715 -4.94 18.64 55.61
CA ALA A 715 -5.58 17.34 55.55
C ALA A 715 -6.69 17.29 54.48
N GLN A 716 -7.44 18.38 54.27
CA GLN A 716 -8.42 18.48 53.20
C GLN A 716 -7.79 18.31 51.81
N GLU A 717 -6.67 18.98 51.55
CA GLU A 717 -5.99 18.88 50.24
C GLU A 717 -5.52 17.44 49.95
N LYS A 718 -4.99 16.75 50.97
CA LYS A 718 -4.63 15.32 50.87
C LYS A 718 -5.86 14.43 50.60
N LEU A 719 -6.98 14.72 51.26
CA LEU A 719 -8.24 13.98 51.05
C LEU A 719 -8.82 14.23 49.65
N ILE A 720 -8.79 15.46 49.14
CA ILE A 720 -9.24 15.78 47.78
C ILE A 720 -8.40 15.00 46.75
N ASN A 721 -7.09 14.93 46.92
CA ASN A 721 -6.23 14.15 46.03
C ASN A 721 -6.49 12.63 46.14
N TYR A 722 -6.83 12.12 47.32
CA TYR A 722 -7.29 10.75 47.49
C TYR A 722 -8.64 10.51 46.78
N PHE A 723 -9.60 11.41 46.97
CA PHE A 723 -10.95 11.35 46.42
C PHE A 723 -11.01 11.43 44.89
N LYS A 724 -10.08 12.17 44.26
CA LYS A 724 -9.88 12.17 42.81
C LYS A 724 -9.71 10.76 42.23
N ASN A 725 -9.14 9.83 43.00
CA ASN A 725 -8.86 8.45 42.60
C ASN A 725 -9.96 7.45 43.02
N ILE A 726 -11.14 7.94 43.44
CA ILE A 726 -12.28 7.11 43.83
C ILE A 726 -13.34 7.15 42.72
N PRO A 727 -13.98 6.01 42.40
CA PRO A 727 -15.16 5.98 41.54
C PRO A 727 -16.27 6.92 42.02
N ILE A 728 -16.82 7.74 41.12
CA ILE A 728 -17.83 8.76 41.47
C ILE A 728 -19.05 8.15 42.18
N GLY A 729 -19.39 6.89 41.84
CA GLY A 729 -20.49 6.17 42.45
C GLY A 729 -20.29 5.88 43.93
N ARG A 730 -19.05 5.85 44.46
CA ARG A 730 -18.81 5.67 45.90
C ARG A 730 -19.13 6.93 46.70
N PHE A 731 -19.23 8.09 46.06
CA PHE A 731 -19.62 9.32 46.75
C PHE A 731 -21.09 9.30 47.19
N THR A 732 -21.94 8.41 46.66
CA THR A 732 -23.29 8.22 47.20
C THR A 732 -23.26 7.68 48.65
N THR A 733 -22.16 7.02 49.03
CA THR A 733 -21.91 6.55 50.39
C THR A 733 -20.99 7.51 51.17
N LEU A 734 -19.87 7.96 50.57
CA LEU A 734 -18.85 8.77 51.25
C LEU A 734 -19.31 10.18 51.60
N SER A 735 -20.31 10.71 50.89
CA SER A 735 -20.81 12.06 51.08
C SER A 735 -21.76 12.21 52.28
N ASN A 736 -22.03 11.15 53.03
CA ASN A 736 -23.00 11.11 54.13
C ASN A 736 -24.39 11.67 53.73
N GLY A 737 -24.84 11.34 52.51
CA GLY A 737 -26.15 11.74 51.99
C GLY A 737 -26.22 13.09 51.29
N THR A 738 -25.11 13.85 51.23
CA THR A 738 -25.06 15.12 50.47
C THR A 738 -24.97 14.93 48.95
N PHE A 739 -24.53 13.75 48.50
CA PHE A 739 -24.58 13.30 47.11
C PHE A 739 -25.42 12.02 47.05
N THR A 740 -26.54 12.06 46.32
CA THR A 740 -27.53 10.97 46.28
C THR A 740 -27.43 10.15 45.00
N GLU A 741 -28.01 8.95 44.97
CA GLU A 741 -28.11 8.14 43.74
C GLU A 741 -28.84 8.87 42.61
N LYS A 742 -29.82 9.72 42.94
CA LYS A 742 -30.47 10.58 41.93
C LYS A 742 -29.48 11.58 41.32
N MET A 743 -28.70 12.27 42.15
CA MET A 743 -27.70 13.24 41.69
C MET A 743 -26.59 12.58 40.87
N LEU A 744 -26.22 11.34 41.22
CA LEU A 744 -25.30 10.55 40.42
C LEU A 744 -25.91 10.26 39.03
N ASN A 745 -27.14 9.76 38.96
CA ASN A 745 -27.79 9.48 37.68
C ASN A 745 -27.96 10.73 36.83
N ASP A 746 -28.35 11.86 37.43
CA ASP A 746 -28.47 13.15 36.75
C ASP A 746 -27.10 13.63 36.22
N LEU A 747 -26.04 13.50 37.01
CA LEU A 747 -24.65 13.79 36.59
C LEU A 747 -24.23 12.90 35.42
N LEU A 748 -24.42 11.58 35.52
CA LEU A 748 -24.03 10.64 34.46
C LEU A 748 -24.81 10.89 33.17
N TYR A 749 -26.12 11.16 33.27
CA TYR A 749 -26.94 11.51 32.11
C TYR A 749 -26.45 12.80 31.46
N SER A 750 -26.29 13.87 32.24
CA SER A 750 -25.79 15.15 31.72
C SER A 750 -24.36 15.08 31.19
N ALA A 751 -23.52 14.22 31.75
CA ALA A 751 -22.12 14.06 31.33
C ALA A 751 -22.01 13.29 30.01
N ASN A 752 -22.95 12.37 29.73
CA ASN A 752 -22.93 11.53 28.53
C ASN A 752 -23.77 12.08 27.35
N GLU A 753 -24.69 13.01 27.61
CA GLU A 753 -25.41 13.76 26.56
C GLU A 753 -24.64 15.00 26.05
N ALA A 754 -23.61 15.42 26.77
CA ALA A 754 -22.70 16.51 26.36
C ALA A 754 -21.67 16.03 25.34
#